data_AF-A0A445BCB9-F1
#
_entry.id   AF-A0A445BCB9-F1
#
_cell.length_a   1.000
_cell.length_b   1.000
_cell.length_c   1.000
_cell.angle_alpha   90.00
_cell.angle_beta   90.00
_cell.angle_gamma   90.00
#
_symmetry.space_group_name_H-M   'P 1'
#
loop_
_entity.id
_entity.type
_entity.pdbx_description
1 polymer ?
#
loop_
_entity_poly.entity_id
_entity_poly.type
_entity_poly.pdbx_seq_one_letter_code
_entity_poly.pdbx_strand_id
1 'polypeptide(L)'
;MVLMMKWIVATLLVAVLLSSSEVVEGAPQVPCYFIFGDSLVDNGNNNNLNSLAKANYLPYGIDFGGPTGRFSNGKTTVDVITELLGFDGYIPPFSSASGQEILKGVNYASAAAGIREETGRQLGDRISFSGQVQNYQKTVGQLVNILGDENQAANYLSKCIYSIGLGSNDYLNNYFMPQLYSSSREYTPQQYADNLLQAYTQQLRILYNYGARKMALFGVGQIGCSPNELAQNSPDGRTCVERINSANQIFNNGLKSLVDQLNNQLPDARFTYINTYGVFQDIISNPASYGFRMVCMKTWLVVTTHVVSVIVVLVNGKSQVPGLYIFGDSLADNGNNNNLPTNAKANYTPYGIDFPNRNPTGRFTNGLTSIDIMACHLGFKDFIPPFANTSGYDIFKGVNYASGAAGIRFESGRQLGSVISLGEQIRNHKIIVSRITERLGSYERSLEYLRRCLYYVNIGSNDYINNYFLPNSSTSATYTPQQYAQVLVRQLSLYVKDLHDAGARKVVMVGLGAIGCIPRFINTTTGSCDNDLNAAAFLFNENLKGLVDRFNNKSDGSKFTFVNSTVGDLTDPSLGFMVFTSSCCPTRADGQCAEGGVPCSNRNRYFFWDEFHPTQAVNTLTALQTYNGTTPGFTDPGAPQVPCLFIFGDSLSDSGNNNDLATVAKANFKPYGIDFPFGPTGRFTNGLTTIDIIGQQLGFEEFIPPFANTSGYDILKGVNYASGAAGILVESGSHTGAVITLGLQIAHHRVIVSRIASTLGSMNKAQEYLSKCLYYVNIGNNDYINNYFLSQLYPTSQIYTPHQYAQLLIQHFEHNLLDLIDVGARKLVIVGLGLVGCIPNSIKTFGTNGSCYEEGNEAVSIFNSKLVSLVDSLNFNLSPYSKSIFINSTAVANANTNAPGFTVSTVGCCVTGSSGECIENEKPCYNRKEYVFWDDFHPTEAWNQINAINAYAATNPSFVHPMDIKQLVDQQVNIMLPEFPHHFKSHLTTTSAL
;
A
#
# COMPACT_ATOMS: atom_id res chain seq x y z
N MET A 1 -12.85 -58.06 33.07
CA MET A 1 -12.59 -57.26 34.28
C MET A 1 -11.11 -56.91 34.45
N VAL A 2 -10.19 -57.88 34.43
CA VAL A 2 -8.73 -57.64 34.62
C VAL A 2 -8.11 -56.76 33.51
N LEU A 3 -8.54 -56.88 32.24
CA LEU A 3 -8.07 -55.98 31.18
C LEU A 3 -8.55 -54.53 31.38
N MET A 4 -9.80 -54.33 31.79
CA MET A 4 -10.40 -53.00 31.99
C MET A 4 -9.71 -52.25 33.14
N MET A 5 -9.30 -52.97 34.19
CA MET A 5 -8.57 -52.40 35.31
C MET A 5 -7.13 -52.00 34.94
N LYS A 6 -6.49 -52.72 34.00
CA LYS A 6 -5.18 -52.34 33.46
C LYS A 6 -5.24 -51.07 32.62
N TRP A 7 -6.30 -50.88 31.84
CA TRP A 7 -6.50 -49.66 31.05
C TRP A 7 -6.78 -48.43 31.90
N ILE A 8 -7.54 -48.58 33.00
CA ILE A 8 -7.83 -47.49 33.95
C ILE A 8 -6.57 -47.08 34.73
N VAL A 9 -5.76 -48.03 35.17
CA VAL A 9 -4.49 -47.75 35.85
C VAL A 9 -3.48 -47.10 34.90
N ALA A 10 -3.44 -47.52 33.62
CA ALA A 10 -2.58 -46.90 32.61
C ALA A 10 -3.04 -45.47 32.25
N THR A 11 -4.34 -45.20 32.18
CA THR A 11 -4.85 -43.84 31.94
C THR A 11 -4.65 -42.92 33.14
N LEU A 12 -4.76 -43.43 34.37
CA LEU A 12 -4.43 -42.68 35.59
C LEU A 12 -2.92 -42.38 35.70
N LEU A 13 -2.05 -43.33 35.32
CA LEU A 13 -0.60 -43.11 35.28
C LEU A 13 -0.21 -42.08 34.20
N VAL A 14 -0.83 -42.13 33.02
CA VAL A 14 -0.60 -41.12 31.96
C VAL A 14 -1.16 -39.76 32.38
N ALA A 15 -2.30 -39.69 33.07
CA ALA A 15 -2.83 -38.44 33.62
C ALA A 15 -1.92 -37.86 34.71
N VAL A 16 -1.36 -38.70 35.60
CA VAL A 16 -0.39 -38.27 36.63
C VAL A 16 0.93 -37.81 36.01
N LEU A 17 1.42 -38.49 34.98
CA LEU A 17 2.64 -38.13 34.23
C LEU A 17 2.44 -36.88 33.35
N LEU A 18 1.22 -36.61 32.86
CA LEU A 18 0.87 -35.38 32.15
C LEU A 18 0.59 -34.20 33.10
N SER A 19 0.26 -34.45 34.37
CA SER A 19 0.18 -33.41 35.42
C SER A 19 1.53 -33.12 36.09
N SER A 20 2.58 -33.87 35.77
CA SER A 20 3.96 -33.62 36.19
C SER A 20 4.84 -33.17 35.04
N SER A 21 4.28 -32.47 34.04
CA SER A 21 5.12 -31.53 33.30
C SER A 21 5.56 -30.47 34.29
N GLU A 22 6.77 -30.60 34.84
CA GLU A 22 7.50 -29.41 35.26
C GLU A 22 7.48 -28.48 34.05
N VAL A 23 6.63 -27.45 34.12
CA VAL A 23 6.75 -26.30 33.24
C VAL A 23 8.12 -25.77 33.58
N VAL A 24 9.09 -26.03 32.72
CA VAL A 24 10.38 -25.37 32.78
C VAL A 24 10.07 -23.90 32.46
N GLU A 25 9.73 -23.11 33.47
CA GLU A 25 9.72 -21.66 33.36
C GLU A 25 11.16 -21.26 33.01
N GLY A 26 11.36 -20.85 31.76
CA GLY A 26 12.64 -20.35 31.31
C GLY A 26 13.00 -19.11 32.12
N ALA A 27 14.18 -19.10 32.75
CA ALA A 27 14.65 -17.95 33.50
C ALA A 27 14.61 -16.68 32.62
N PRO A 28 14.35 -15.49 33.21
CA PRO A 28 14.34 -14.23 32.47
C PRO A 28 15.65 -14.01 31.69
N GLN A 29 15.57 -13.41 30.50
CA GLN A 29 16.72 -13.16 29.63
C GLN A 29 17.77 -12.23 30.26
N VAL A 30 17.37 -11.43 31.25
CA VAL A 30 18.24 -10.58 32.07
C VAL A 30 17.84 -10.70 33.53
N PRO A 31 18.77 -10.60 34.48
CA PRO A 31 18.44 -10.75 35.90
C PRO A 31 17.57 -9.62 36.44
N CYS A 32 17.64 -8.42 35.85
CA CYS A 32 16.82 -7.30 36.28
C CYS A 32 16.50 -6.26 35.20
N TYR A 33 15.38 -5.55 35.40
CA TYR A 33 14.86 -4.54 34.48
C TYR A 33 14.45 -3.24 35.20
N PHE A 34 15.15 -2.13 34.93
CA PHE A 34 14.84 -0.81 35.49
C PHE A 34 14.20 0.12 34.47
N ILE A 35 13.18 0.86 34.89
CA ILE A 35 12.35 1.67 34.00
C ILE A 35 12.32 3.13 34.46
N PHE A 36 12.57 4.05 33.54
CA PHE A 36 12.54 5.49 33.72
C PHE A 36 11.65 6.10 32.64
N GLY A 37 10.78 7.02 33.02
CA GLY A 37 9.88 7.62 32.04
C GLY A 37 8.80 8.52 32.61
N ASP A 38 7.85 8.85 31.75
CA ASP A 38 6.66 9.61 32.11
C ASP A 38 5.42 8.71 32.29
N SER A 39 4.22 9.29 32.16
CA SER A 39 2.95 8.59 32.26
C SER A 39 2.82 7.36 31.36
N LEU A 40 3.52 7.31 30.22
CA LEU A 40 3.42 6.19 29.27
C LEU A 40 3.93 4.86 29.84
N VAL A 41 4.72 4.92 30.92
CA VAL A 41 5.33 3.76 31.58
C VAL A 41 5.22 3.82 33.10
N ASP A 42 4.46 4.77 33.67
CA ASP A 42 4.13 4.78 35.11
C ASP A 42 3.16 3.66 35.44
N ASN A 43 3.43 2.94 36.52
CA ASN A 43 2.62 1.83 37.02
C ASN A 43 2.10 2.03 38.44
N GLY A 44 2.26 3.23 39.02
CA GLY A 44 1.69 3.58 40.33
C GLY A 44 2.44 4.61 41.16
N ASN A 45 3.57 5.17 40.69
CA ASN A 45 4.37 6.11 41.48
C ASN A 45 3.64 7.43 41.76
N ASN A 46 2.70 7.83 40.89
CA ASN A 46 1.91 9.04 41.08
C ASN A 46 0.73 8.89 42.05
N ASN A 47 0.38 7.67 42.49
CA ASN A 47 -0.86 7.43 43.25
C ASN A 47 -0.95 8.26 44.54
N ASN A 48 0.18 8.40 45.25
CA ASN A 48 0.27 9.07 46.55
C ASN A 48 0.81 10.51 46.47
N LEU A 49 1.13 11.02 45.28
CA LEU A 49 1.59 12.39 45.09
C LEU A 49 0.42 13.38 45.12
N ASN A 50 0.60 14.65 45.51
CA ASN A 50 -0.44 15.66 45.35
C ASN A 50 -0.45 16.17 43.91
N SER A 51 -0.98 15.35 43.01
CA SER A 51 -0.95 15.54 41.56
C SER A 51 -2.32 15.34 40.94
N LEU A 52 -2.60 16.12 39.88
CA LEU A 52 -3.71 15.88 38.96
C LEU A 52 -3.39 14.74 37.98
N ALA A 53 -2.11 14.44 37.77
CA ALA A 53 -1.67 13.36 36.88
C ALA A 53 -1.69 12.01 37.62
N LYS A 54 -2.89 11.44 37.81
CA LYS A 54 -3.10 10.11 38.42
C LYS A 54 -3.97 9.21 37.54
N ALA A 55 -3.72 7.91 37.64
CA ALA A 55 -4.48 6.85 36.97
C ALA A 55 -4.89 5.72 37.96
N ASN A 56 -5.13 6.07 39.22
CA ASN A 56 -5.59 5.16 40.29
C ASN A 56 -7.11 5.09 40.43
N TYR A 57 -7.84 5.37 39.35
CA TYR A 57 -9.30 5.34 39.29
C TYR A 57 -9.75 4.81 37.92
N LEU A 58 -10.97 4.27 37.84
CA LEU A 58 -11.54 3.79 36.58
C LEU A 58 -11.74 4.96 35.59
N PRO A 59 -11.52 4.78 34.27
CA PRO A 59 -11.43 3.50 33.56
C PRO A 59 -10.01 2.90 33.45
N TYR A 60 -9.00 3.49 34.10
CA TYR A 60 -7.64 2.96 34.03
C TYR A 60 -7.56 1.55 34.63
N GLY A 61 -6.79 0.67 33.97
CA GLY A 61 -6.59 -0.72 34.38
C GLY A 61 -7.82 -1.64 34.27
N ILE A 62 -8.89 -1.24 33.57
CA ILE A 62 -10.10 -2.06 33.39
C ILE A 62 -9.82 -3.46 32.80
N ASP A 63 -8.85 -3.57 31.90
CA ASP A 63 -8.39 -4.82 31.27
C ASP A 63 -7.19 -5.45 32.02
N PHE A 64 -6.75 -4.83 33.12
CA PHE A 64 -5.65 -5.30 33.97
C PHE A 64 -6.13 -5.88 35.32
N GLY A 65 -7.44 -5.85 35.58
CA GLY A 65 -8.03 -6.28 36.85
C GLY A 65 -8.29 -5.14 37.86
N GLY A 66 -8.08 -3.88 37.46
CA GLY A 66 -8.36 -2.69 38.27
C GLY A 66 -7.31 -1.58 38.11
N PRO A 67 -7.60 -0.35 38.58
CA PRO A 67 -6.69 0.78 38.45
C PRO A 67 -5.49 0.63 39.39
N THR A 68 -4.29 0.49 38.82
CA THR A 68 -3.03 0.43 39.59
C THR A 68 -2.22 1.73 39.53
N GLY A 69 -2.63 2.71 38.72
CA GLY A 69 -1.80 3.87 38.36
C GLY A 69 -1.18 3.81 36.96
N ARG A 70 -1.47 2.76 36.18
CA ARG A 70 -1.12 2.68 34.75
C ARG A 70 -2.02 3.59 33.93
N PHE A 71 -1.44 4.46 33.11
CA PHE A 71 -2.18 5.34 32.17
C PHE A 71 -2.63 4.57 30.91
N SER A 72 -3.20 3.39 31.12
CA SER A 72 -3.69 2.47 30.10
C SER A 72 -4.96 1.78 30.61
N ASN A 73 -5.80 1.30 29.69
CA ASN A 73 -6.87 0.37 30.04
C ASN A 73 -6.31 -0.97 30.54
N GLY A 74 -5.10 -1.34 30.13
CA GLY A 74 -4.46 -2.61 30.48
C GLY A 74 -2.98 -2.44 30.80
N LYS A 75 -2.15 -3.21 30.08
CA LYS A 75 -0.68 -3.17 30.14
C LYS A 75 -0.13 -1.88 29.52
N THR A 76 1.03 -1.45 30.02
CA THR A 76 1.90 -0.45 29.37
C THR A 76 2.95 -1.14 28.50
N THR A 77 3.68 -0.38 27.68
CA THR A 77 4.74 -0.94 26.82
C THR A 77 5.80 -1.71 27.63
N VAL A 78 6.17 -1.20 28.80
CA VAL A 78 7.19 -1.83 29.66
C VAL A 78 6.68 -3.09 30.36
N ASP A 79 5.36 -3.20 30.58
CA ASP A 79 4.77 -4.44 31.07
C ASP A 79 4.88 -5.56 30.01
N VAL A 80 4.63 -5.22 28.74
CA VAL A 80 4.78 -6.17 27.62
C VAL A 80 6.25 -6.54 27.43
N ILE A 81 7.19 -5.58 27.54
CA ILE A 81 8.63 -5.86 27.51
C ILE A 81 9.03 -6.80 28.66
N THR A 82 8.48 -6.57 29.86
CA THR A 82 8.74 -7.43 31.03
C THR A 82 8.35 -8.88 30.76
N GLU A 83 7.19 -9.10 30.13
CA GLU A 83 6.74 -10.45 29.72
C GLU A 83 7.66 -11.06 28.64
N LEU A 84 8.04 -10.28 27.63
CA LEU A 84 8.95 -10.73 26.56
C LEU A 84 10.35 -11.07 27.07
N LEU A 85 10.80 -10.41 28.14
CA LEU A 85 12.05 -10.72 28.82
C LEU A 85 11.94 -11.95 29.72
N GLY A 86 10.74 -12.52 29.93
CA GLY A 86 10.52 -13.75 30.67
C GLY A 86 10.46 -13.57 32.20
N PHE A 87 10.08 -12.40 32.70
CA PHE A 87 9.88 -12.20 34.15
C PHE A 87 8.54 -12.75 34.64
N ASP A 88 8.57 -13.39 35.81
CA ASP A 88 7.36 -13.81 36.52
C ASP A 88 6.71 -12.58 37.19
N GLY A 89 5.76 -11.99 36.47
CA GLY A 89 5.03 -10.79 36.88
C GLY A 89 5.66 -9.48 36.41
N TYR A 90 5.04 -8.37 36.80
CA TYR A 90 5.43 -7.02 36.37
C TYR A 90 6.42 -6.37 37.33
N ILE A 91 7.29 -5.51 36.80
CA ILE A 91 8.23 -4.72 37.62
C ILE A 91 7.44 -3.78 38.55
N PRO A 92 7.71 -3.74 39.87
CA PRO A 92 6.96 -2.94 40.82
C PRO A 92 7.30 -1.43 40.73
N PRO A 93 6.37 -0.53 41.10
CA PRO A 93 6.66 0.89 41.25
C PRO A 93 7.62 1.13 42.43
N PHE A 94 8.50 2.12 42.32
CA PHE A 94 9.39 2.55 43.41
C PHE A 94 8.64 2.86 44.71
N SER A 95 7.40 3.36 44.62
CA SER A 95 6.57 3.66 45.79
C SER A 95 6.19 2.44 46.66
N SER A 96 6.27 1.22 46.12
CA SER A 96 5.96 -0.01 46.86
C SER A 96 7.09 -1.04 46.88
N ALA A 97 8.13 -0.88 46.05
CA ALA A 97 9.23 -1.84 45.94
C ALA A 97 10.14 -1.84 47.19
N SER A 98 10.47 -3.03 47.70
CA SER A 98 11.19 -3.24 48.95
C SER A 98 11.85 -4.63 49.05
N GLY A 99 12.86 -4.77 49.92
CA GLY A 99 13.48 -6.08 50.19
C GLY A 99 14.07 -6.74 48.95
N GLN A 100 13.86 -8.05 48.78
CA GLN A 100 14.43 -8.84 47.68
C GLN A 100 13.79 -8.55 46.31
N GLU A 101 12.61 -7.91 46.26
CA GLU A 101 11.91 -7.68 44.99
C GLU A 101 12.66 -6.70 44.08
N ILE A 102 13.43 -5.77 44.67
CA ILE A 102 14.24 -4.79 43.94
C ILE A 102 15.36 -5.45 43.12
N LEU A 103 15.73 -6.69 43.42
CA LEU A 103 16.68 -7.46 42.62
C LEU A 103 16.15 -7.74 41.21
N LYS A 104 14.82 -7.89 41.03
CA LYS A 104 14.21 -8.09 39.71
C LYS A 104 14.11 -6.79 38.92
N GLY A 105 14.22 -5.64 39.58
CA GLY A 105 14.13 -4.32 38.99
C GLY A 105 13.05 -3.44 39.63
N VAL A 106 13.04 -2.16 39.27
CA VAL A 106 12.11 -1.15 39.80
C VAL A 106 11.71 -0.17 38.70
N ASN A 107 10.44 0.22 38.70
CA ASN A 107 9.91 1.27 37.85
C ASN A 107 9.89 2.61 38.58
N TYR A 108 10.65 3.58 38.07
CA TYR A 108 10.78 4.94 38.62
C TYR A 108 9.95 5.98 37.87
N ALA A 109 9.25 5.60 36.81
CA ALA A 109 8.51 6.52 35.97
C ALA A 109 7.44 7.29 36.77
N SER A 110 7.15 8.52 36.35
CA SER A 110 6.19 9.39 37.02
C SER A 110 5.42 10.21 36.00
N ALA A 111 4.09 10.18 36.08
CA ALA A 111 3.26 11.01 35.20
C ALA A 111 3.54 12.51 35.39
N ALA A 112 3.40 13.26 34.28
CA ALA A 112 3.82 14.66 34.13
C ALA A 112 5.34 14.94 34.25
N ALA A 113 6.18 13.92 34.44
CA ALA A 113 7.62 14.12 34.50
C ALA A 113 8.20 14.58 33.16
N GLY A 114 9.13 15.53 33.23
CA GLY A 114 10.01 15.90 32.12
C GLY A 114 11.48 15.67 32.45
N ILE A 115 12.31 15.92 31.45
CA ILE A 115 13.76 15.98 31.58
C ILE A 115 14.16 17.19 32.43
N ARG A 116 13.47 18.33 32.23
CA ARG A 116 13.67 19.53 33.04
C ARG A 116 12.85 19.49 34.32
N GLU A 117 13.37 20.13 35.36
CA GLU A 117 12.75 20.14 36.67
C GLU A 117 11.35 20.76 36.63
N GLU A 118 11.18 21.92 36.02
CA GLU A 118 9.91 22.65 36.06
C GLU A 118 8.79 22.06 35.17
N THR A 119 9.13 21.16 34.27
CA THR A 119 8.17 20.52 33.35
C THR A 119 7.04 19.83 34.15
N GLY A 120 5.79 20.06 33.73
CA GLY A 120 4.61 19.42 34.33
C GLY A 120 4.17 19.95 35.70
N ARG A 121 4.85 20.96 36.29
CA ARG A 121 4.52 21.50 37.63
C ARG A 121 3.09 22.03 37.77
N GLN A 122 2.46 22.46 36.67
CA GLN A 122 1.06 22.92 36.67
C GLN A 122 0.06 21.80 37.01
N LEU A 123 0.48 20.54 36.88
CA LEU A 123 -0.31 19.36 37.24
C LEU A 123 -0.08 18.92 38.69
N GLY A 124 0.74 19.64 39.46
CA GLY A 124 1.07 19.33 40.86
C GLY A 124 2.38 18.54 41.00
N ASP A 125 2.45 17.71 42.03
CA ASP A 125 3.63 16.91 42.35
C ASP A 125 3.94 15.91 41.22
N ARG A 126 5.23 15.76 40.93
CA ARG A 126 5.80 14.84 39.93
C ARG A 126 7.26 14.55 40.25
N ILE A 127 7.77 13.40 39.83
CA ILE A 127 9.19 13.02 39.98
C ILE A 127 9.89 13.24 38.63
N SER A 128 10.61 14.37 38.49
CA SER A 128 11.41 14.71 37.31
C SER A 128 12.49 13.65 37.02
N PHE A 129 13.08 13.65 35.82
CA PHE A 129 14.09 12.63 35.46
C PHE A 129 15.23 12.52 36.48
N SER A 130 15.74 13.65 36.94
CA SER A 130 16.74 13.72 38.01
C SER A 130 16.25 13.08 39.32
N GLY A 131 15.00 13.33 39.72
CA GLY A 131 14.37 12.67 40.87
C GLY A 131 14.22 11.16 40.69
N GLN A 132 13.93 10.69 39.47
CA GLN A 132 13.87 9.25 39.17
C GLN A 132 15.26 8.62 39.30
N VAL A 133 16.30 9.29 38.81
CA VAL A 133 17.70 8.86 38.98
C VAL A 133 18.10 8.85 40.45
N GLN A 134 17.68 9.83 41.25
CA GLN A 134 17.92 9.82 42.71
C GLN A 134 17.26 8.63 43.41
N ASN A 135 16.04 8.25 42.99
CA ASN A 135 15.37 7.06 43.50
C ASN A 135 16.10 5.77 43.10
N TYR A 136 16.67 5.73 41.89
CA TYR A 136 17.56 4.64 41.48
C TYR A 136 18.82 4.57 42.34
N GLN A 137 19.49 5.69 42.62
CA GLN A 137 20.66 5.72 43.51
C GLN A 137 20.36 5.15 44.90
N LYS A 138 19.18 5.47 45.47
CA LYS A 138 18.71 4.88 46.74
C LYS A 138 18.53 3.36 46.62
N THR A 139 17.97 2.89 45.51
CA THR A 139 17.78 1.46 45.22
C THR A 139 19.13 0.74 45.10
N VAL A 140 20.11 1.35 44.43
CA VAL A 140 21.48 0.80 44.34
C VAL A 140 22.11 0.69 45.73
N GLY A 141 21.92 1.68 46.61
CA GLY A 141 22.39 1.59 48.00
C GLY A 141 21.78 0.40 48.77
N GLN A 142 20.51 0.09 48.52
CA GLN A 142 19.88 -1.12 49.09
C GLN A 142 20.43 -2.40 48.46
N LEU A 143 20.67 -2.42 47.15
CA LEU A 143 21.28 -3.55 46.45
C LEU A 143 22.69 -3.88 46.95
N VAL A 144 23.50 -2.86 47.28
CA VAL A 144 24.80 -3.06 47.92
C VAL A 144 24.67 -3.79 49.25
N ASN A 145 23.67 -3.44 50.06
CA ASN A 145 23.43 -4.13 51.33
C ASN A 145 22.93 -5.57 51.14
N ILE A 146 22.13 -5.84 50.10
CA ILE A 146 21.58 -7.18 49.80
C ILE A 146 22.66 -8.09 49.22
N LEU A 147 23.47 -7.58 48.29
CA LEU A 147 24.51 -8.34 47.56
C LEU A 147 25.85 -8.35 48.30
N GLY A 148 25.99 -7.58 49.38
CA GLY A 148 27.12 -7.62 50.30
C GLY A 148 28.16 -6.53 50.10
N ASP A 149 28.43 -6.12 48.85
CA ASP A 149 29.39 -5.05 48.55
C ASP A 149 29.13 -4.36 47.20
N GLU A 150 29.81 -3.22 46.99
CA GLU A 150 29.69 -2.39 45.79
C GLU A 150 30.12 -3.10 44.50
N ASN A 151 31.14 -3.98 44.56
CA ASN A 151 31.63 -4.70 43.39
C ASN A 151 30.61 -5.76 42.93
N GLN A 152 30.02 -6.48 43.88
CA GLN A 152 28.96 -7.45 43.60
C GLN A 152 27.72 -6.77 43.03
N ALA A 153 27.31 -5.63 43.61
CA ALA A 153 26.22 -4.83 43.08
C ALA A 153 26.50 -4.30 41.67
N ALA A 154 27.69 -3.74 41.41
CA ALA A 154 28.07 -3.25 40.09
C ALA A 154 28.09 -4.37 39.04
N ASN A 155 28.63 -5.55 39.39
CA ASN A 155 28.65 -6.72 38.52
C ASN A 155 27.24 -7.30 38.26
N TYR A 156 26.32 -7.18 39.21
CA TYR A 156 24.93 -7.56 39.03
C TYR A 156 24.21 -6.59 38.08
N LEU A 157 24.31 -5.28 38.36
CA LEU A 157 23.66 -4.22 37.61
C LEU A 157 24.12 -4.11 36.15
N SER A 158 25.40 -4.42 35.87
CA SER A 158 25.94 -4.43 34.50
C SER A 158 25.23 -5.45 33.59
N LYS A 159 24.59 -6.48 34.16
CA LYS A 159 23.82 -7.50 33.44
C LYS A 159 22.36 -7.12 33.24
N CYS A 160 21.90 -6.04 33.84
CA CYS A 160 20.50 -5.61 33.75
C CYS A 160 20.23 -4.71 32.55
N ILE A 161 18.95 -4.57 32.19
CA ILE A 161 18.50 -3.66 31.13
C ILE A 161 17.77 -2.47 31.72
N TYR A 162 17.88 -1.33 31.04
CA TYR A 162 17.35 -0.04 31.47
C TYR A 162 16.55 0.57 30.32
N SER A 163 15.26 0.86 30.53
CA SER A 163 14.45 1.61 29.55
C SER A 163 14.27 3.03 30.02
N ILE A 164 14.57 4.00 29.15
CA ILE A 164 14.45 5.43 29.45
C ILE A 164 13.66 6.09 28.33
N GLY A 165 12.47 6.62 28.65
CA GLY A 165 11.61 7.33 27.71
C GLY A 165 11.03 8.60 28.33
N LEU A 166 11.66 9.75 28.08
CA LEU A 166 11.19 11.08 28.49
C LEU A 166 11.37 12.10 27.36
N GLY A 167 10.68 13.23 27.46
CA GLY A 167 10.75 14.35 26.52
C GLY A 167 9.38 14.82 26.04
N SER A 168 8.37 13.94 26.04
CA SER A 168 7.01 14.27 25.60
C SER A 168 6.40 15.43 26.39
N ASN A 169 6.56 15.40 27.72
CA ASN A 169 6.06 16.47 28.60
C ASN A 169 6.87 17.76 28.49
N ASP A 170 8.16 17.71 28.15
CA ASP A 170 8.96 18.92 27.95
C ASP A 170 8.43 19.74 26.76
N TYR A 171 7.79 19.09 25.79
CA TYR A 171 7.07 19.77 24.72
C TYR A 171 5.61 20.10 25.11
N LEU A 172 4.81 19.11 25.53
CA LEU A 172 3.37 19.27 25.77
C LEU A 172 3.04 20.08 27.03
N ASN A 173 3.79 19.83 28.10
CA ASN A 173 3.56 20.36 29.44
C ASN A 173 4.65 21.36 29.87
N ASN A 174 5.32 21.98 28.89
CA ASN A 174 6.29 23.06 29.10
C ASN A 174 6.45 23.95 27.86
N TYR A 175 7.20 23.53 26.83
CA TYR A 175 7.57 24.38 25.68
C TYR A 175 6.36 24.98 24.95
N PHE A 176 5.34 24.18 24.64
CA PHE A 176 4.14 24.67 23.94
C PHE A 176 3.06 25.25 24.87
N MET A 177 3.42 25.60 26.12
CA MET A 177 2.55 26.28 27.09
C MET A 177 3.09 27.67 27.49
N PRO A 178 3.17 28.63 26.54
CA PRO A 178 3.82 29.93 26.77
C PRO A 178 3.16 30.80 27.86
N GLN A 179 1.91 30.49 28.23
CA GLN A 179 1.19 31.19 29.30
C GLN A 179 1.66 30.77 30.71
N LEU A 180 2.22 29.56 30.85
CA LEU A 180 2.67 29.01 32.14
C LEU A 180 4.20 28.91 32.24
N TYR A 181 4.87 28.87 31.09
CA TYR A 181 6.31 28.69 30.97
C TYR A 181 6.94 29.75 30.06
N SER A 182 8.20 30.10 30.35
CA SER A 182 8.99 31.04 29.54
C SER A 182 9.85 30.35 28.49
N SER A 183 9.92 29.01 28.50
CA SER A 183 10.81 28.22 27.66
C SER A 183 10.72 28.53 26.16
N SER A 184 9.52 28.66 25.57
CA SER A 184 9.39 29.03 24.14
C SER A 184 9.69 30.50 23.84
N ARG A 185 9.79 31.35 24.87
CA ARG A 185 10.23 32.74 24.76
C ARG A 185 11.75 32.86 24.92
N GLU A 186 12.36 31.92 25.63
CA GLU A 186 13.80 31.87 25.91
C GLU A 186 14.60 31.07 24.87
N TYR A 187 13.99 30.02 24.31
CA TYR A 187 14.67 29.07 23.41
C TYR A 187 13.91 28.88 22.11
N THR A 188 14.64 28.83 20.99
CA THR A 188 14.14 28.25 19.75
C THR A 188 13.97 26.73 19.88
N PRO A 189 13.22 26.05 18.99
CA PRO A 189 13.04 24.59 19.08
C PRO A 189 14.37 23.83 19.10
N GLN A 190 15.36 24.27 18.33
CA GLN A 190 16.72 23.70 18.33
C GLN A 190 17.42 23.91 19.67
N GLN A 191 17.47 25.16 20.17
CA GLN A 191 18.12 25.46 21.44
C GLN A 191 17.48 24.73 22.62
N TYR A 192 16.16 24.56 22.58
CA TYR A 192 15.45 23.81 23.60
C TYR A 192 15.80 22.32 23.54
N ALA A 193 15.80 21.71 22.35
CA ALA A 193 16.24 20.32 22.18
C ALA A 193 17.69 20.10 22.65
N ASP A 194 18.60 21.01 22.31
CA ASP A 194 20.00 20.94 22.75
C ASP A 194 20.11 21.01 24.28
N ASN A 195 19.31 21.87 24.92
CA ASN A 195 19.25 21.98 26.37
C ASN A 195 18.69 20.71 27.02
N LEU A 196 17.61 20.14 26.47
CA LEU A 196 17.05 18.86 26.93
C LEU A 196 18.09 17.74 26.83
N LEU A 197 18.79 17.64 25.69
CA LEU A 197 19.83 16.61 25.48
C LEU A 197 21.01 16.77 26.44
N GLN A 198 21.40 18.00 26.77
CA GLN A 198 22.43 18.25 27.78
C GLN A 198 22.02 17.72 29.16
N ALA A 199 20.81 18.05 29.62
CA ALA A 199 20.28 17.57 30.89
C ALA A 199 20.09 16.03 30.88
N TYR A 200 19.58 15.48 29.78
CA TYR A 200 19.43 14.03 29.58
C TYR A 200 20.78 13.31 29.68
N THR A 201 21.81 13.84 29.02
CA THR A 201 23.18 13.29 29.04
C THR A 201 23.75 13.24 30.46
N GLN A 202 23.50 14.26 31.28
CA GLN A 202 23.96 14.28 32.67
C GLN A 202 23.33 13.13 33.47
N GLN A 203 22.02 12.92 33.33
CA GLN A 203 21.31 11.85 34.02
C GLN A 203 21.77 10.45 33.55
N LEU A 204 21.97 10.26 32.24
CA LEU A 204 22.51 9.00 31.70
C LEU A 204 23.91 8.68 32.24
N ARG A 205 24.77 9.70 32.38
CA ARG A 205 26.11 9.53 32.98
C ARG A 205 26.03 9.14 34.45
N ILE A 206 25.05 9.66 35.21
CA ILE A 206 24.82 9.24 36.59
C ILE A 206 24.37 7.77 36.63
N LEU A 207 23.41 7.36 35.80
CA LEU A 207 22.98 5.95 35.72
C LEU A 207 24.15 5.01 35.41
N TYR A 208 25.00 5.39 34.44
CA TYR A 208 26.22 4.67 34.10
C TYR A 208 27.19 4.58 35.29
N ASN A 209 27.42 5.67 36.01
CA ASN A 209 28.29 5.68 37.20
C ASN A 209 27.72 4.80 38.34
N TYR A 210 26.42 4.53 38.33
CA TYR A 210 25.71 3.65 39.26
C TYR A 210 25.42 2.26 38.66
N GLY A 211 26.28 1.78 37.77
CA GLY A 211 26.31 0.39 37.31
C GLY A 211 25.47 0.06 36.07
N ALA A 212 24.70 1.01 35.52
CA ALA A 212 23.93 0.75 34.30
C ALA A 212 24.85 0.55 33.09
N ARG A 213 24.61 -0.50 32.30
CA ARG A 213 25.40 -0.80 31.07
C ARG A 213 24.57 -1.07 29.82
N LYS A 214 23.34 -1.57 29.91
CA LYS A 214 22.49 -1.83 28.74
C LYS A 214 21.27 -0.91 28.75
N MET A 215 21.33 0.20 28.01
CA MET A 215 20.34 1.28 28.06
C MET A 215 19.61 1.44 26.74
N ALA A 216 18.28 1.27 26.76
CA ALA A 216 17.39 1.55 25.64
C ALA A 216 16.76 2.94 25.80
N LEU A 217 17.10 3.86 24.91
CA LEU A 217 16.60 5.23 24.89
C LEU A 217 15.44 5.33 23.89
N PHE A 218 14.24 5.53 24.39
CA PHE A 218 13.03 5.67 23.59
C PHE A 218 12.89 7.12 23.12
N GLY A 219 12.82 7.32 21.80
CA GLY A 219 12.49 8.62 21.23
C GLY A 219 11.08 9.07 21.62
N VAL A 220 10.82 10.37 21.48
CA VAL A 220 9.49 10.97 21.64
C VAL A 220 8.61 10.53 20.47
N GLY A 221 7.41 10.03 20.76
CA GLY A 221 6.42 9.65 19.74
C GLY A 221 5.92 10.84 18.93
N GLN A 222 5.02 10.59 17.97
CA GLN A 222 4.41 11.65 17.16
C GLN A 222 3.32 12.42 17.95
N ILE A 223 3.71 13.12 19.02
CA ILE A 223 2.76 13.66 20.03
C ILE A 223 1.85 14.77 19.49
N GLY A 224 2.20 15.42 18.37
CA GLY A 224 1.31 16.32 17.65
C GLY A 224 0.08 15.62 17.05
N CYS A 225 0.10 14.29 16.97
CA CYS A 225 -1.05 13.46 16.60
C CYS A 225 -1.85 12.95 17.81
N SER A 226 -1.47 13.30 19.04
CA SER A 226 -2.19 12.82 20.22
C SER A 226 -3.62 13.41 20.25
N PRO A 227 -4.63 12.69 20.79
CA PRO A 227 -6.01 13.17 20.81
C PRO A 227 -6.18 14.56 21.44
N ASN A 228 -5.37 14.88 22.46
CA ASN A 228 -5.39 16.20 23.09
C ASN A 228 -4.89 17.29 22.14
N GLU A 229 -3.76 17.07 21.45
CA GLU A 229 -3.23 18.04 20.49
C GLU A 229 -4.11 18.18 19.26
N LEU A 230 -4.72 17.09 18.81
CA LEU A 230 -5.71 17.14 17.74
C LEU A 230 -6.93 17.98 18.19
N ALA A 231 -7.43 17.77 19.40
CA ALA A 231 -8.60 18.51 19.87
C ALA A 231 -8.32 20.01 20.09
N GLN A 232 -7.12 20.36 20.56
CA GLN A 232 -6.79 21.75 20.93
C GLN A 232 -6.18 22.56 19.79
N ASN A 233 -5.38 21.93 18.94
CA ASN A 233 -4.47 22.61 18.02
C ASN A 233 -4.61 22.19 16.55
N SER A 234 -5.37 21.13 16.24
CA SER A 234 -5.62 20.72 14.84
C SER A 234 -6.74 21.54 14.20
N PRO A 235 -6.59 21.97 12.94
CA PRO A 235 -7.64 22.74 12.24
C PRO A 235 -8.92 21.93 11.99
N ASP A 236 -8.83 20.60 11.89
CA ASP A 236 -9.93 19.71 11.51
C ASP A 236 -10.15 18.56 12.52
N GLY A 237 -9.39 18.55 13.62
CA GLY A 237 -9.42 17.50 14.64
C GLY A 237 -8.83 16.16 14.19
N ARG A 238 -8.13 16.12 13.04
CA ARG A 238 -7.55 14.89 12.45
C ARG A 238 -6.11 15.09 11.98
N THR A 239 -5.80 16.25 11.44
CA THR A 239 -4.48 16.62 10.94
C THR A 239 -3.54 16.84 12.10
N CYS A 240 -2.43 16.10 12.15
CA CYS A 240 -1.45 16.24 13.21
C CYS A 240 -0.83 17.64 13.24
N VAL A 241 -0.47 18.08 14.45
CA VAL A 241 0.04 19.43 14.70
C VAL A 241 1.54 19.47 14.38
N GLU A 242 1.85 19.88 13.14
CA GLU A 242 3.21 19.73 12.60
C GLU A 242 4.28 20.50 13.38
N ARG A 243 3.98 21.70 13.89
CA ARG A 243 4.94 22.46 14.71
C ARG A 243 5.45 21.69 15.94
N ILE A 244 4.63 20.79 16.50
CA ILE A 244 5.00 19.95 17.64
C ILE A 244 5.82 18.76 17.14
N ASN A 245 5.37 18.08 16.08
CA ASN A 245 6.06 16.94 15.50
C ASN A 245 7.46 17.29 14.99
N SER A 246 7.60 18.43 14.31
CA SER A 246 8.89 18.97 13.87
C SER A 246 9.84 19.19 15.05
N ALA A 247 9.34 19.72 16.18
CA ALA A 247 10.16 19.90 17.39
C ALA A 247 10.59 18.55 18.02
N ASN A 248 9.70 17.54 18.03
CA ASN A 248 10.04 16.20 18.49
C ASN A 248 11.14 15.55 17.64
N GLN A 249 11.08 15.73 16.32
CA GLN A 249 12.06 15.17 15.39
C GLN A 249 13.46 15.76 15.62
N ILE A 250 13.56 17.06 15.94
CA ILE A 250 14.83 17.70 16.28
C ILE A 250 15.47 17.00 17.51
N PHE A 251 14.71 16.84 18.60
CA PHE A 251 15.19 16.14 19.79
C PHE A 251 15.53 14.67 19.52
N ASN A 252 14.69 13.96 18.77
CA ASN A 252 14.92 12.55 18.42
C ASN A 252 16.18 12.35 17.60
N ASN A 253 16.45 13.24 16.63
CA ASN A 253 17.67 13.21 15.83
C ASN A 253 18.90 13.45 16.72
N GLY A 254 18.83 14.41 17.65
CA GLY A 254 19.90 14.63 18.61
C GLY A 254 20.07 13.48 19.60
N LEU A 255 19.00 12.81 20.02
CA LEU A 255 19.04 11.62 20.88
C LEU A 255 19.70 10.43 20.17
N LYS A 256 19.44 10.25 18.87
CA LYS A 256 20.13 9.26 18.04
C LYS A 256 21.63 9.54 17.98
N SER A 257 22.03 10.79 17.70
CA SER A 257 23.43 11.20 17.71
C SER A 257 24.09 11.02 19.09
N LEU A 258 23.35 11.26 20.17
CA LEU A 258 23.83 11.06 21.55
C LEU A 258 24.09 9.58 21.84
N VAL A 259 23.27 8.65 21.32
CA VAL A 259 23.53 7.21 21.43
C VAL A 259 24.86 6.83 20.78
N ASP A 260 25.14 7.34 19.57
CA ASP A 260 26.41 7.09 18.88
C ASP A 260 27.58 7.67 19.68
N GLN A 261 27.43 8.89 20.21
CA GLN A 261 28.44 9.52 21.05
C GLN A 261 28.74 8.71 22.32
N LEU A 262 27.70 8.27 23.05
CA LEU A 262 27.88 7.54 24.32
C LEU A 262 28.47 6.15 24.08
N ASN A 263 28.07 5.45 23.02
CA ASN A 263 28.69 4.17 22.64
C ASN A 263 30.17 4.30 22.28
N ASN A 264 30.59 5.44 21.73
CA ASN A 264 32.01 5.71 21.45
C ASN A 264 32.79 6.14 22.70
N GLN A 265 32.15 6.78 23.68
CA GLN A 265 32.80 7.31 24.88
C GLN A 265 32.83 6.33 26.06
N LEU A 266 31.90 5.38 26.11
CA LEU A 266 31.69 4.44 27.23
C LEU A 266 31.75 3.00 26.70
N PRO A 267 32.95 2.43 26.50
CA PRO A 267 33.14 1.19 25.74
C PRO A 267 32.58 -0.07 26.44
N ASP A 268 32.37 -0.03 27.74
CA ASP A 268 31.76 -1.10 28.54
C ASP A 268 30.22 -1.00 28.61
N ALA A 269 29.63 0.06 28.07
CA ALA A 269 28.18 0.25 27.97
C ALA A 269 27.68 0.11 26.53
N ARG A 270 26.40 -0.22 26.40
CA ARG A 270 25.66 -0.31 25.14
C ARG A 270 24.37 0.50 25.25
N PHE A 271 24.28 1.51 24.41
CA PHE A 271 23.10 2.35 24.24
C PHE A 271 22.39 1.97 22.93
N THR A 272 21.07 1.86 22.97
CA THR A 272 20.24 1.58 21.79
C THR A 272 19.16 2.64 21.69
N TYR A 273 19.04 3.27 20.52
CA TYR A 273 17.93 4.16 20.22
C TYR A 273 16.72 3.37 19.73
N ILE A 274 15.55 3.62 20.32
CA ILE A 274 14.27 3.06 19.87
C ILE A 274 13.46 4.16 19.18
N ASN A 275 13.17 3.97 17.89
CA ASN A 275 12.45 4.93 17.06
C ASN A 275 10.93 4.89 17.32
N THR A 276 10.51 5.35 18.49
CA THR A 276 9.09 5.44 18.87
C THR A 276 8.29 6.31 17.89
N TYR A 277 8.91 7.36 17.33
CA TYR A 277 8.25 8.23 16.33
C TYR A 277 7.80 7.44 15.10
N GLY A 278 8.72 6.67 14.52
CA GLY A 278 8.43 5.81 13.35
C GLY A 278 7.41 4.72 13.67
N VAL A 279 7.48 4.10 14.84
CA VAL A 279 6.50 3.08 15.28
C VAL A 279 5.09 3.67 15.34
N PHE A 280 4.91 4.84 15.96
CA PHE A 280 3.60 5.50 16.02
C PHE A 280 3.13 5.96 14.64
N GLN A 281 4.02 6.51 13.83
CA GLN A 281 3.68 6.92 12.46
C GLN A 281 3.18 5.74 11.63
N ASP A 282 3.84 4.58 11.74
CA ASP A 282 3.44 3.38 11.03
C ASP A 282 2.11 2.83 11.54
N ILE A 283 1.87 2.77 12.86
CA ILE A 283 0.58 2.34 13.42
C ILE A 283 -0.56 3.27 12.97
N ILE A 284 -0.34 4.59 12.98
CA ILE A 284 -1.34 5.58 12.56
C ILE A 284 -1.62 5.48 11.06
N SER A 285 -0.59 5.23 10.25
CA SER A 285 -0.72 5.12 8.79
C SER A 285 -1.30 3.77 8.38
N ASN A 286 -1.05 2.71 9.16
CA ASN A 286 -1.38 1.33 8.85
C ASN A 286 -2.15 0.63 10.00
N PRO A 287 -3.23 1.21 10.56
CA PRO A 287 -3.88 0.71 11.79
C PRO A 287 -4.44 -0.70 11.63
N ALA A 288 -4.87 -1.06 10.41
CA ALA A 288 -5.40 -2.38 10.10
C ALA A 288 -4.35 -3.49 10.27
N SER A 289 -3.08 -3.24 9.89
CA SER A 289 -1.97 -4.19 10.02
C SER A 289 -1.68 -4.56 11.48
N TYR A 290 -2.02 -3.66 12.41
CA TYR A 290 -1.87 -3.83 13.85
C TYR A 290 -3.16 -4.31 14.55
N GLY A 291 -4.20 -4.68 13.78
CA GLY A 291 -5.45 -5.19 14.31
C GLY A 291 -6.41 -4.12 14.85
N PHE A 292 -6.11 -2.82 14.67
CA PHE A 292 -7.05 -1.76 14.99
C PHE A 292 -8.16 -1.74 13.93
N ARG A 293 -9.36 -2.14 14.33
CA ARG A 293 -10.57 -2.13 13.49
C ARG A 293 -11.34 -0.83 13.71
N MET A 294 -11.77 -0.20 12.62
CA MET A 294 -12.70 0.94 12.67
C MET A 294 -14.02 0.51 13.34
N VAL A 295 -14.37 1.12 14.48
CA VAL A 295 -15.63 0.85 15.18
C VAL A 295 -16.66 1.89 14.76
N CYS A 296 -17.72 1.44 14.08
CA CYS A 296 -18.82 2.29 13.62
C CYS A 296 -19.81 2.68 14.72
N MET A 297 -19.68 2.15 15.94
CA MET A 297 -20.63 2.40 17.03
C MET A 297 -20.06 3.36 18.05
N LYS A 298 -20.89 4.34 18.44
CA LYS A 298 -20.74 5.03 19.72
C LYS A 298 -20.72 4.00 20.85
N THR A 299 -19.58 3.77 21.49
CA THR A 299 -19.63 3.50 22.92
C THR A 299 -19.88 4.84 23.58
N TRP A 300 -21.07 5.01 24.17
CA TRP A 300 -21.37 6.15 25.00
C TRP A 300 -20.43 6.15 26.20
N LEU A 301 -19.38 6.97 26.18
CA LEU A 301 -18.68 7.32 27.40
C LEU A 301 -19.56 8.32 28.15
N VAL A 302 -20.54 7.80 28.91
CA VAL A 302 -21.23 8.59 29.92
C VAL A 302 -20.23 8.76 31.07
N VAL A 303 -19.46 9.84 31.05
CA VAL A 303 -18.75 10.30 32.23
C VAL A 303 -19.77 11.04 33.09
N THR A 304 -20.42 10.33 34.02
CA THR A 304 -21.13 10.98 35.11
C THR A 304 -20.11 11.55 36.09
N THR A 305 -19.62 12.76 35.85
CA THR A 305 -19.04 13.57 36.93
C THR A 305 -20.18 14.29 37.64
N HIS A 306 -20.29 14.05 38.94
CA HIS A 306 -21.21 14.77 39.80
C HIS A 306 -20.76 16.25 39.90
N VAL A 307 -21.69 17.14 39.59
CA VAL A 307 -21.73 18.58 39.94
C VAL A 307 -20.78 19.51 39.16
N VAL A 308 -21.30 20.06 38.04
CA VAL A 308 -21.47 21.49 37.68
C VAL A 308 -21.51 21.59 36.15
N SER A 309 -22.67 22.00 35.64
CA SER A 309 -22.92 22.47 34.27
C SER A 309 -22.47 21.55 33.12
N VAL A 310 -23.41 20.72 32.69
CA VAL A 310 -23.38 19.96 31.44
C VAL A 310 -23.13 20.91 30.25
N ILE A 311 -21.90 20.97 29.78
CA ILE A 311 -21.64 21.23 28.36
C ILE A 311 -21.39 19.86 27.74
N VAL A 312 -22.46 19.26 27.20
CA VAL A 312 -22.28 18.20 26.21
C VAL A 312 -21.59 18.87 25.03
N VAL A 313 -20.27 18.71 24.89
CA VAL A 313 -19.62 18.96 23.60
C VAL A 313 -20.06 17.81 22.70
N LEU A 314 -21.22 18.00 22.06
CA LEU A 314 -21.65 17.18 20.93
C LEU A 314 -20.63 17.42 19.82
N VAL A 315 -19.65 16.53 19.66
CA VAL A 315 -18.94 16.43 18.38
C VAL A 315 -19.91 15.81 17.38
N ASN A 316 -20.86 16.62 16.90
CA ASN A 316 -21.80 16.26 15.85
C ASN A 316 -21.07 16.40 14.50
N GLY A 317 -20.24 15.42 14.15
CA GLY A 317 -19.95 15.18 12.74
C GLY A 317 -21.28 14.85 12.05
N LYS A 318 -21.73 15.72 11.14
CA LYS A 318 -22.84 15.38 10.23
C LYS A 318 -22.30 14.37 9.21
N SER A 319 -23.12 13.37 8.84
CA SER A 319 -22.78 12.49 7.72
C SER A 319 -22.58 13.34 6.45
N GLN A 320 -21.66 12.91 5.60
CA GLN A 320 -21.29 13.66 4.38
C GLN A 320 -22.43 13.71 3.37
N VAL A 321 -23.29 12.69 3.39
CA VAL A 321 -24.53 12.62 2.64
C VAL A 321 -25.71 12.44 3.60
N PRO A 322 -26.88 13.01 3.29
CA PRO A 322 -28.03 12.92 4.18
C PRO A 322 -28.66 11.52 4.23
N GLY A 323 -28.51 10.70 3.18
CA GLY A 323 -28.98 9.32 3.15
C GLY A 323 -28.15 8.43 2.23
N LEU A 324 -28.14 7.13 2.52
CA LEU A 324 -27.43 6.09 1.75
C LEU A 324 -28.39 4.95 1.34
N TYR A 325 -28.65 4.81 0.04
CA TYR A 325 -29.55 3.78 -0.51
C TYR A 325 -28.76 2.70 -1.24
N ILE A 326 -28.89 1.45 -0.80
CA ILE A 326 -27.99 0.35 -1.17
C ILE A 326 -28.78 -0.71 -1.95
N PHE A 327 -28.31 -1.08 -3.13
CA PHE A 327 -28.88 -2.08 -4.02
C PHE A 327 -27.81 -3.13 -4.33
N GLY A 328 -28.19 -4.40 -4.43
CA GLY A 328 -27.22 -5.42 -4.73
C GLY A 328 -27.58 -6.85 -4.37
N ASP A 329 -26.56 -7.68 -4.29
CA ASP A 329 -26.65 -9.10 -3.93
C ASP A 329 -26.13 -9.39 -2.50
N SER A 330 -25.65 -10.62 -2.26
CA SER A 330 -25.12 -11.07 -0.97
C SER A 330 -23.90 -10.28 -0.50
N LEU A 331 -23.15 -9.62 -1.40
CA LEU A 331 -22.00 -8.79 -1.02
C LEU A 331 -22.40 -7.52 -0.27
N ALA A 332 -23.66 -7.10 -0.38
CA ALA A 332 -24.21 -5.94 0.31
C ALA A 332 -25.39 -6.25 1.24
N ASP A 333 -25.95 -7.47 1.21
CA ASP A 333 -27.08 -7.86 2.05
C ASP A 333 -26.72 -7.79 3.55
N ASN A 334 -27.63 -7.21 4.32
CA ASN A 334 -27.52 -7.05 5.76
C ASN A 334 -28.68 -7.68 6.55
N GLY A 335 -29.49 -8.53 5.89
CA GLY A 335 -30.54 -9.33 6.51
C GLY A 335 -31.88 -9.38 5.77
N ASN A 336 -31.97 -8.92 4.53
CA ASN A 336 -33.22 -9.01 3.76
C ASN A 336 -33.60 -10.47 3.45
N ASN A 337 -32.61 -11.36 3.37
CA ASN A 337 -32.84 -12.78 3.10
C ASN A 337 -33.30 -13.62 4.31
N ASN A 338 -33.20 -13.09 5.54
CA ASN A 338 -33.38 -13.88 6.76
C ASN A 338 -34.73 -14.61 6.82
N ASN A 339 -35.80 -13.93 6.37
CA ASN A 339 -37.18 -14.43 6.42
C ASN A 339 -37.69 -14.97 5.09
N LEU A 340 -36.88 -14.97 4.02
CA LEU A 340 -37.27 -15.51 2.73
C LEU A 340 -37.21 -17.05 2.74
N PRO A 341 -38.10 -17.76 2.03
CA PRO A 341 -37.93 -19.19 1.78
C PRO A 341 -36.88 -19.39 0.68
N THR A 342 -35.60 -19.39 1.09
CA THR A 342 -34.43 -19.47 0.22
C THR A 342 -33.26 -20.16 0.93
N ASN A 343 -32.38 -20.78 0.16
CA ASN A 343 -31.12 -21.35 0.63
C ASN A 343 -30.02 -20.30 0.77
N ALA A 344 -30.17 -19.11 0.16
CA ALA A 344 -29.20 -18.02 0.28
C ALA A 344 -29.43 -17.25 1.59
N LYS A 345 -28.90 -17.76 2.72
CA LYS A 345 -29.05 -17.17 4.06
C LYS A 345 -27.75 -17.18 4.83
N ALA A 346 -27.53 -16.13 5.62
CA ALA A 346 -26.38 -15.99 6.51
C ALA A 346 -26.79 -15.54 7.94
N ASN A 347 -27.99 -15.95 8.39
CA ASN A 347 -28.55 -15.61 9.71
C ASN A 347 -28.30 -16.68 10.79
N TYR A 348 -27.21 -17.44 10.63
CA TYR A 348 -26.80 -18.51 11.54
C TYR A 348 -25.26 -18.51 11.70
N THR A 349 -24.75 -19.11 12.76
CA THR A 349 -23.30 -19.15 13.03
C THR A 349 -22.59 -20.09 12.05
N PRO A 350 -21.33 -19.81 11.63
CA PRO A 350 -20.43 -18.78 12.16
C PRO A 350 -20.53 -17.39 11.49
N TYR A 351 -21.50 -17.11 10.61
CA TYR A 351 -21.66 -15.77 10.06
C TYR A 351 -21.87 -14.73 11.18
N GLY A 352 -21.31 -13.53 11.02
CA GLY A 352 -21.41 -12.46 12.03
C GLY A 352 -20.61 -12.69 13.33
N ILE A 353 -19.75 -13.70 13.42
CA ILE A 353 -18.90 -13.94 14.61
C ILE A 353 -18.02 -12.74 15.02
N ASP A 354 -17.62 -11.90 14.06
CA ASP A 354 -16.85 -10.67 14.22
C ASP A 354 -17.71 -9.39 14.21
N PHE A 355 -19.01 -9.52 14.00
CA PHE A 355 -19.92 -8.39 14.10
C PHE A 355 -19.90 -7.82 15.53
N PRO A 356 -20.12 -6.51 15.77
CA PRO A 356 -19.96 -5.92 17.10
C PRO A 356 -20.71 -6.62 18.25
N ASN A 357 -21.87 -7.22 17.98
CA ASN A 357 -22.65 -7.98 18.96
C ASN A 357 -22.46 -9.51 18.87
N ARG A 358 -21.55 -9.98 18.00
CA ARG A 358 -21.24 -11.39 17.70
C ARG A 358 -22.44 -12.24 17.25
N ASN A 359 -23.52 -11.60 16.80
CA ASN A 359 -24.70 -12.29 16.31
C ASN A 359 -24.75 -12.32 14.77
N PRO A 360 -25.22 -13.42 14.17
CA PRO A 360 -25.47 -13.47 12.74
C PRO A 360 -26.62 -12.54 12.36
N THR A 361 -26.35 -11.55 11.52
CA THR A 361 -27.37 -10.58 11.10
C THR A 361 -27.98 -10.88 9.74
N GLY A 362 -27.46 -11.87 9.00
CA GLY A 362 -27.77 -12.08 7.58
C GLY A 362 -26.74 -11.50 6.61
N ARG A 363 -25.57 -11.07 7.11
CA ARG A 363 -24.43 -10.66 6.29
C ARG A 363 -23.62 -11.88 5.91
N PHE A 364 -23.32 -12.05 4.62
CA PHE A 364 -22.56 -13.19 4.09
C PHE A 364 -21.05 -13.03 4.34
N THR A 365 -20.65 -12.81 5.59
CA THR A 365 -19.24 -12.68 6.00
C THR A 365 -19.11 -12.95 7.51
N ASN A 366 -17.88 -12.99 8.03
CA ASN A 366 -17.64 -13.09 9.46
C ASN A 366 -18.10 -11.84 10.25
N GLY A 367 -18.25 -10.67 9.64
CA GLY A 367 -18.76 -9.48 10.35
C GLY A 367 -19.34 -8.40 9.45
N LEU A 368 -18.63 -7.30 9.23
CA LEU A 368 -19.09 -6.17 8.41
C LEU A 368 -18.88 -6.41 6.90
N THR A 369 -19.86 -6.01 6.08
CA THR A 369 -19.71 -5.92 4.62
C THR A 369 -18.96 -4.63 4.25
N SER A 370 -18.52 -4.53 3.00
CA SER A 370 -17.82 -3.33 2.53
C SER A 370 -18.69 -2.07 2.63
N ILE A 371 -19.99 -2.18 2.34
CA ILE A 371 -20.90 -1.04 2.42
C ILE A 371 -21.22 -0.61 3.86
N ASP A 372 -21.18 -1.53 4.83
CA ASP A 372 -21.27 -1.15 6.25
C ASP A 372 -20.11 -0.23 6.63
N ILE A 373 -18.89 -0.64 6.28
CA ILE A 373 -17.66 0.10 6.60
C ILE A 373 -17.66 1.46 5.89
N MET A 374 -18.06 1.49 4.61
CA MET A 374 -18.22 2.73 3.85
C MET A 374 -19.24 3.68 4.50
N ALA A 375 -20.37 3.18 5.01
CA ALA A 375 -21.35 4.01 5.72
C ALA A 375 -20.71 4.67 6.96
N CYS A 376 -19.81 3.97 7.65
CA CYS A 376 -19.10 4.54 8.79
C CYS A 376 -18.14 5.65 8.39
N HIS A 377 -17.41 5.47 7.29
CA HIS A 377 -16.55 6.52 6.72
C HIS A 377 -17.33 7.76 6.27
N LEU A 378 -18.54 7.56 5.74
CA LEU A 378 -19.47 8.64 5.40
C LEU A 378 -20.05 9.36 6.63
N GLY A 379 -19.78 8.88 7.85
CA GLY A 379 -20.21 9.49 9.10
C GLY A 379 -21.61 9.09 9.55
N PHE A 380 -22.17 7.98 9.06
CA PHE A 380 -23.41 7.43 9.60
C PHE A 380 -23.18 6.86 11.01
N LYS A 381 -24.08 7.21 11.94
CA LYS A 381 -23.96 6.84 13.37
C LYS A 381 -24.41 5.41 13.67
N ASP A 382 -25.29 4.88 12.84
CA ASP A 382 -25.85 3.53 12.92
C ASP A 382 -25.71 2.87 11.54
N PHE A 383 -25.69 1.53 11.51
CA PHE A 383 -25.76 0.79 10.25
C PHE A 383 -27.06 1.10 9.50
N ILE A 384 -26.96 1.17 8.16
CA ILE A 384 -28.14 1.33 7.31
C ILE A 384 -29.02 0.08 7.46
N PRO A 385 -30.32 0.21 7.76
CA PRO A 385 -31.19 -0.94 8.04
C PRO A 385 -31.57 -1.70 6.76
N PRO A 386 -31.83 -3.02 6.84
CA PRO A 386 -32.45 -3.76 5.75
C PRO A 386 -33.86 -3.22 5.49
N PHE A 387 -34.31 -3.23 4.23
CA PHE A 387 -35.67 -2.88 3.84
C PHE A 387 -36.72 -3.63 4.67
N ALA A 388 -36.48 -4.92 4.95
CA ALA A 388 -37.37 -5.76 5.74
C ALA A 388 -37.69 -5.19 7.14
N ASN A 389 -36.78 -4.43 7.75
CA ASN A 389 -36.93 -3.88 9.10
C ASN A 389 -36.96 -2.34 9.12
N THR A 390 -37.05 -1.68 7.97
CA THR A 390 -37.02 -0.21 7.90
C THR A 390 -38.42 0.37 8.16
N SER A 391 -38.54 1.23 9.16
CA SER A 391 -39.78 1.95 9.48
C SER A 391 -39.52 3.37 9.99
N GLY A 392 -40.59 4.17 10.12
CA GLY A 392 -40.48 5.49 10.74
C GLY A 392 -39.60 6.48 9.98
N TYR A 393 -38.76 7.22 10.71
CA TYR A 393 -37.85 8.24 10.17
C TYR A 393 -36.50 7.66 9.70
N ASP A 394 -36.26 6.36 9.89
CA ASP A 394 -35.03 5.70 9.41
C ASP A 394 -34.89 5.73 7.89
N ILE A 395 -35.99 5.92 7.16
CA ILE A 395 -35.95 6.11 5.71
C ILE A 395 -35.07 7.32 5.30
N PHE A 396 -34.89 8.31 6.17
CA PHE A 396 -34.07 9.49 5.90
C PHE A 396 -32.57 9.28 6.16
N LYS A 397 -32.15 8.23 6.85
CA LYS A 397 -30.72 7.86 6.90
C LYS A 397 -30.33 6.94 5.74
N GLY A 398 -31.31 6.26 5.15
CA GLY A 398 -31.10 5.35 4.04
C GLY A 398 -31.69 3.97 4.28
N VAL A 399 -31.65 3.13 3.24
CA VAL A 399 -32.23 1.78 3.24
C VAL A 399 -31.35 0.85 2.43
N ASN A 400 -31.13 -0.36 2.94
CA ASN A 400 -30.47 -1.43 2.23
C ASN A 400 -31.48 -2.41 1.62
N TYR A 401 -31.55 -2.45 0.30
CA TYR A 401 -32.43 -3.32 -0.47
C TYR A 401 -31.71 -4.57 -0.99
N ALA A 402 -30.39 -4.69 -0.81
CA ALA A 402 -29.61 -5.81 -1.33
C ALA A 402 -30.10 -7.15 -0.77
N SER A 403 -30.05 -8.19 -1.58
CA SER A 403 -30.62 -9.50 -1.28
C SER A 403 -29.73 -10.61 -1.83
N GLY A 404 -29.33 -11.56 -0.98
CA GLY A 404 -28.57 -12.72 -1.41
C GLY A 404 -29.19 -13.46 -2.60
N ALA A 405 -28.34 -13.94 -3.51
CA ALA A 405 -28.68 -14.56 -4.81
C ALA A 405 -29.32 -13.63 -5.86
N ALA A 406 -29.51 -12.34 -5.60
CA ALA A 406 -30.06 -11.42 -6.59
C ALA A 406 -29.12 -11.23 -7.80
N GLY A 407 -29.71 -11.21 -9.00
CA GLY A 407 -29.07 -10.72 -10.21
C GLY A 407 -29.80 -9.52 -10.82
N ILE A 408 -29.24 -8.99 -11.90
CA ILE A 408 -29.83 -7.98 -12.75
C ILE A 408 -31.06 -8.56 -13.46
N ARG A 409 -30.95 -9.80 -13.95
CA ARG A 409 -32.07 -10.52 -14.57
C ARG A 409 -32.94 -11.18 -13.49
N PHE A 410 -34.23 -11.34 -13.80
CA PHE A 410 -35.23 -11.79 -12.83
C PHE A 410 -35.09 -13.26 -12.44
N GLU A 411 -34.59 -14.08 -13.38
CA GLU A 411 -34.40 -15.52 -13.28
C GLU A 411 -33.12 -15.92 -12.52
N SER A 412 -32.15 -15.02 -12.40
CA SER A 412 -30.86 -15.30 -11.75
C SER A 412 -31.06 -15.66 -10.27
N GLY A 413 -30.47 -16.77 -9.82
CA GLY A 413 -30.54 -17.23 -8.43
C GLY A 413 -31.83 -17.94 -8.00
N ARG A 414 -32.82 -18.10 -8.89
CA ARG A 414 -34.13 -18.69 -8.56
C ARG A 414 -34.08 -20.16 -8.15
N GLN A 415 -33.07 -20.90 -8.59
CA GLN A 415 -32.80 -22.28 -8.15
C GLN A 415 -32.52 -22.39 -6.64
N LEU A 416 -32.17 -21.27 -5.98
CA LEU A 416 -31.96 -21.22 -4.53
C LEU A 416 -33.24 -20.91 -3.75
N GLY A 417 -34.35 -20.62 -4.42
CA GLY A 417 -35.65 -20.29 -3.82
C GLY A 417 -36.10 -18.87 -4.09
N SER A 418 -36.70 -18.21 -3.10
CA SER A 418 -37.18 -16.83 -3.23
C SER A 418 -36.02 -15.82 -3.25
N VAL A 419 -36.05 -14.91 -4.21
CA VAL A 419 -35.02 -13.88 -4.43
C VAL A 419 -35.70 -12.52 -4.65
N ILE A 420 -35.19 -11.47 -4.00
CA ILE A 420 -35.59 -10.07 -4.26
C ILE A 420 -34.68 -9.54 -5.37
N SER A 421 -35.09 -9.73 -6.63
CA SER A 421 -34.32 -9.30 -7.80
C SER A 421 -34.08 -7.80 -7.83
N LEU A 422 -33.07 -7.32 -8.57
CA LEU A 422 -32.78 -5.88 -8.65
C LEU A 422 -34.00 -5.04 -9.05
N GLY A 423 -34.85 -5.54 -9.95
CA GLY A 423 -36.11 -4.87 -10.31
C GLY A 423 -37.11 -4.78 -9.16
N GLU A 424 -37.16 -5.75 -8.25
CA GLU A 424 -37.95 -5.67 -7.01
C GLU A 424 -37.32 -4.68 -6.03
N GLN A 425 -35.99 -4.67 -5.88
CA GLN A 425 -35.28 -3.71 -5.03
C GLN A 425 -35.57 -2.25 -5.43
N ILE A 426 -35.62 -1.97 -6.73
CA ILE A 426 -35.96 -0.64 -7.26
C ILE A 426 -37.44 -0.30 -7.05
N ARG A 427 -38.34 -1.28 -7.16
CA ARG A 427 -39.76 -1.08 -6.80
C ARG A 427 -39.90 -0.76 -5.30
N ASN A 428 -39.18 -1.46 -4.44
CA ASN A 428 -39.13 -1.18 -3.01
C ASN A 428 -38.59 0.23 -2.72
N HIS A 429 -37.60 0.70 -3.49
CA HIS A 429 -37.13 2.08 -3.38
C HIS A 429 -38.20 3.11 -3.76
N LYS A 430 -38.98 2.89 -4.83
CA LYS A 430 -40.10 3.79 -5.19
C LYS A 430 -41.12 3.91 -4.06
N ILE A 431 -41.38 2.83 -3.32
CA ILE A 431 -42.23 2.87 -2.11
C ILE A 431 -41.62 3.78 -1.03
N ILE A 432 -40.31 3.69 -0.81
CA ILE A 432 -39.61 4.56 0.15
C ILE A 432 -39.63 6.03 -0.30
N VAL A 433 -39.48 6.31 -1.59
CA VAL A 433 -39.60 7.67 -2.15
C VAL A 433 -41.00 8.24 -1.92
N SER A 434 -42.07 7.45 -2.08
CA SER A 434 -43.43 7.87 -1.73
C SER A 434 -43.56 8.23 -0.25
N ARG A 435 -43.02 7.40 0.65
CA ARG A 435 -43.04 7.68 2.11
C ARG A 435 -42.22 8.93 2.49
N ILE A 436 -41.10 9.17 1.82
CA ILE A 436 -40.31 10.40 2.00
C ILE A 436 -41.12 11.61 1.54
N THR A 437 -41.79 11.49 0.40
CA THR A 437 -42.65 12.54 -0.18
C THR A 437 -43.79 12.91 0.76
N GLU A 438 -44.49 11.92 1.31
CA GLU A 438 -45.54 12.12 2.32
C GLU A 438 -45.03 12.87 3.55
N ARG A 439 -43.81 12.56 4.01
CA ARG A 439 -43.21 13.19 5.20
C ARG A 439 -42.66 14.59 4.95
N LEU A 440 -42.15 14.88 3.75
CA LEU A 440 -41.61 16.21 3.40
C LEU A 440 -42.70 17.16 2.87
N GLY A 441 -43.88 16.63 2.54
CA GLY A 441 -45.08 17.38 2.17
C GLY A 441 -45.15 17.81 0.71
N SER A 442 -44.13 17.53 -0.10
CA SER A 442 -44.18 17.73 -1.56
C SER A 442 -43.14 16.87 -2.29
N TYR A 443 -43.41 16.60 -3.56
CA TYR A 443 -42.51 15.83 -4.43
C TYR A 443 -41.21 16.58 -4.72
N GLU A 444 -41.26 17.90 -4.87
CA GLU A 444 -40.09 18.75 -5.12
C GLU A 444 -39.10 18.70 -3.95
N ARG A 445 -39.60 18.76 -2.71
CA ARG A 445 -38.76 18.64 -1.50
C ARG A 445 -38.15 17.24 -1.37
N SER A 446 -38.90 16.21 -1.76
CA SER A 446 -38.40 14.84 -1.83
C SER A 446 -37.24 14.73 -2.82
N LEU A 447 -37.39 15.26 -4.03
CA LEU A 447 -36.30 15.29 -5.03
C LEU A 447 -35.09 16.10 -4.56
N GLU A 448 -35.28 17.25 -3.93
CA GLU A 448 -34.17 18.05 -3.38
C GLU A 448 -33.35 17.27 -2.36
N TYR A 449 -34.03 16.53 -1.47
CA TYR A 449 -33.40 15.66 -0.50
C TYR A 449 -32.69 14.46 -1.17
N LEU A 450 -33.37 13.74 -2.06
CA LEU A 450 -32.85 12.53 -2.72
C LEU A 450 -31.64 12.81 -3.61
N ARG A 451 -31.60 13.96 -4.30
CA ARG A 451 -30.45 14.39 -5.13
C ARG A 451 -29.16 14.56 -4.35
N ARG A 452 -29.25 14.80 -3.03
CA ARG A 452 -28.09 14.97 -2.15
C ARG A 452 -27.58 13.65 -1.59
N CYS A 453 -28.42 12.62 -1.58
CA CYS A 453 -28.14 11.28 -1.06
C CYS A 453 -27.17 10.50 -1.97
N LEU A 454 -26.56 9.45 -1.42
CA LEU A 454 -25.70 8.52 -2.15
C LEU A 454 -26.46 7.22 -2.44
N TYR A 455 -26.26 6.71 -3.65
CA TYR A 455 -26.80 5.44 -4.11
C TYR A 455 -25.65 4.49 -4.38
N TYR A 456 -25.73 3.25 -3.90
CA TYR A 456 -24.70 2.23 -4.07
C TYR A 456 -25.31 1.01 -4.75
N VAL A 457 -24.70 0.52 -5.83
CA VAL A 457 -25.19 -0.61 -6.63
C VAL A 457 -24.06 -1.62 -6.80
N ASN A 458 -24.19 -2.80 -6.19
CA ASN A 458 -23.25 -3.93 -6.31
C ASN A 458 -24.01 -5.21 -6.69
N ILE A 459 -24.06 -5.53 -7.98
CA ILE A 459 -24.92 -6.56 -8.55
C ILE A 459 -24.30 -7.13 -9.84
N GLY A 460 -24.58 -8.40 -10.14
CA GLY A 460 -24.24 -9.02 -11.43
C GLY A 460 -23.53 -10.37 -11.31
N SER A 461 -22.94 -10.66 -10.15
CA SER A 461 -22.19 -11.90 -9.90
C SER A 461 -23.07 -13.14 -10.12
N ASN A 462 -24.30 -13.10 -9.62
CA ASN A 462 -25.28 -14.17 -9.73
C ASN A 462 -25.84 -14.36 -11.15
N ASP A 463 -25.76 -13.36 -12.02
CA ASP A 463 -26.16 -13.51 -13.42
C ASP A 463 -25.20 -14.44 -14.18
N TYR A 464 -23.96 -14.57 -13.70
CA TYR A 464 -22.98 -15.52 -14.21
C TYR A 464 -22.98 -16.83 -13.42
N ILE A 465 -22.72 -16.77 -12.11
CA ILE A 465 -22.56 -17.94 -11.25
C ILE A 465 -23.85 -18.76 -11.13
N ASN A 466 -24.98 -18.06 -11.01
CA ASN A 466 -26.28 -18.64 -10.70
C ASN A 466 -27.25 -18.56 -11.88
N ASN A 467 -26.73 -18.39 -13.10
CA ASN A 467 -27.51 -18.42 -14.34
C ASN A 467 -26.66 -18.84 -15.55
N TYR A 468 -25.78 -17.98 -16.08
CA TYR A 468 -25.07 -18.24 -17.35
C TYR A 468 -24.22 -19.52 -17.33
N PHE A 469 -23.42 -19.72 -16.27
CA PHE A 469 -22.49 -20.85 -16.15
C PHE A 469 -23.09 -22.07 -15.43
N LEU A 470 -24.40 -22.09 -15.17
CA LEU A 470 -25.05 -23.29 -14.66
C LEU A 470 -25.07 -24.40 -15.74
N PRO A 471 -24.96 -25.68 -15.34
CA PRO A 471 -25.16 -26.80 -16.26
C PRO A 471 -26.51 -26.70 -16.98
N ASN A 472 -26.52 -26.86 -18.30
CA ASN A 472 -27.70 -26.75 -19.16
C ASN A 472 -28.43 -25.39 -19.10
N SER A 473 -27.70 -24.29 -18.83
CA SER A 473 -28.28 -22.96 -18.84
C SER A 473 -28.85 -22.60 -20.21
N SER A 474 -30.15 -22.29 -20.26
CA SER A 474 -30.79 -21.74 -21.47
C SER A 474 -30.15 -20.43 -21.90
N THR A 475 -29.55 -19.69 -20.98
CA THR A 475 -28.91 -18.41 -21.22
C THR A 475 -27.60 -18.59 -21.99
N SER A 476 -26.73 -19.52 -21.59
CA SER A 476 -25.50 -19.81 -22.35
C SER A 476 -25.76 -20.51 -23.67
N ALA A 477 -26.87 -21.26 -23.79
CA ALA A 477 -27.33 -21.80 -25.08
C ALA A 477 -27.79 -20.69 -26.06
N THR A 478 -28.17 -19.51 -25.55
CA THR A 478 -28.74 -18.41 -26.36
C THR A 478 -27.73 -17.30 -26.64
N TYR A 479 -26.82 -17.01 -25.71
CA TYR A 479 -25.92 -15.85 -25.78
C TYR A 479 -24.46 -16.25 -25.61
N THR A 480 -23.56 -15.64 -26.38
CA THR A 480 -22.12 -15.64 -26.06
C THR A 480 -21.82 -14.78 -24.82
N PRO A 481 -20.66 -14.91 -24.17
CA PRO A 481 -20.34 -14.11 -22.98
C PRO A 481 -20.40 -12.60 -23.25
N GLN A 482 -19.91 -12.16 -24.41
CA GLN A 482 -19.98 -10.76 -24.84
C GLN A 482 -21.42 -10.28 -25.07
N GLN A 483 -22.25 -11.07 -25.76
CA GLN A 483 -23.65 -10.73 -25.97
C GLN A 483 -24.41 -10.65 -24.64
N TYR A 484 -24.13 -11.57 -23.72
CA TYR A 484 -24.77 -11.59 -22.42
C TYR A 484 -24.37 -10.39 -21.56
N ALA A 485 -23.10 -10.01 -21.53
CA ALA A 485 -22.63 -8.79 -20.85
C ALA A 485 -23.37 -7.53 -21.35
N GLN A 486 -23.54 -7.40 -22.67
CA GLN A 486 -24.31 -6.30 -23.27
C GLN A 486 -25.79 -6.32 -22.86
N VAL A 487 -26.41 -7.50 -22.82
CA VAL A 487 -27.81 -7.66 -22.37
C VAL A 487 -27.96 -7.25 -20.91
N LEU A 488 -27.05 -7.70 -20.03
CA LEU A 488 -27.06 -7.34 -18.60
C LEU A 488 -26.93 -5.83 -18.41
N VAL A 489 -25.93 -5.20 -19.03
CA VAL A 489 -25.69 -3.75 -18.88
C VAL A 489 -26.82 -2.93 -19.52
N ARG A 490 -27.43 -3.41 -20.61
CA ARG A 490 -28.62 -2.78 -21.17
C ARG A 490 -29.79 -2.82 -20.19
N GLN A 491 -30.06 -3.96 -19.54
CA GLN A 491 -31.11 -4.05 -18.53
C GLN A 491 -30.78 -3.18 -17.30
N LEU A 492 -29.54 -3.20 -16.84
CA LEU A 492 -29.07 -2.36 -15.74
C LEU A 492 -29.21 -0.87 -16.06
N SER A 493 -29.00 -0.46 -17.33
CA SER A 493 -29.19 0.94 -17.75
C SER A 493 -30.62 1.45 -17.54
N LEU A 494 -31.63 0.58 -17.70
CA LEU A 494 -33.03 0.92 -17.45
C LEU A 494 -33.31 1.08 -15.95
N TYR A 495 -32.74 0.20 -15.14
CA TYR A 495 -32.84 0.26 -13.69
C TYR A 495 -32.14 1.49 -13.10
N VAL A 496 -30.95 1.82 -13.59
CA VAL A 496 -30.23 3.03 -13.20
C VAL A 496 -31.00 4.29 -13.65
N LYS A 497 -31.63 4.25 -14.82
CA LYS A 497 -32.53 5.32 -15.25
C LYS A 497 -33.71 5.48 -14.30
N ASP A 498 -34.35 4.40 -13.87
CA ASP A 498 -35.44 4.45 -12.90
C ASP A 498 -35.01 5.09 -11.57
N LEU A 499 -33.81 4.78 -11.08
CA LEU A 499 -33.24 5.43 -9.89
C LEU A 499 -32.96 6.92 -10.12
N HIS A 500 -32.43 7.25 -11.29
CA HIS A 500 -32.16 8.64 -11.68
C HIS A 500 -33.45 9.46 -11.80
N ASP A 501 -34.50 8.90 -12.39
CA ASP A 501 -35.83 9.51 -12.49
C ASP A 501 -36.45 9.69 -11.08
N ALA A 502 -36.15 8.78 -10.14
CA ALA A 502 -36.52 8.88 -8.73
C ALA A 502 -35.67 9.88 -7.90
N GLY A 503 -34.68 10.53 -8.51
CA GLY A 503 -33.89 11.59 -7.89
C GLY A 503 -32.43 11.25 -7.60
N ALA A 504 -31.96 10.04 -7.92
CA ALA A 504 -30.55 9.67 -7.75
C ALA A 504 -29.64 10.53 -8.62
N ARG A 505 -28.65 11.20 -8.01
CA ARG A 505 -27.63 12.01 -8.71
C ARG A 505 -26.21 11.66 -8.33
N LYS A 506 -25.98 10.99 -7.20
CA LYS A 506 -24.67 10.48 -6.78
C LYS A 506 -24.77 8.96 -6.68
N VAL A 507 -24.18 8.26 -7.64
CA VAL A 507 -24.36 6.80 -7.77
C VAL A 507 -23.01 6.11 -7.89
N VAL A 508 -22.77 5.12 -7.03
CA VAL A 508 -21.62 4.24 -7.06
C VAL A 508 -22.06 2.94 -7.73
N MET A 509 -21.40 2.59 -8.84
CA MET A 509 -21.62 1.36 -9.59
C MET A 509 -20.39 0.46 -9.40
N VAL A 510 -20.56 -0.64 -8.70
CA VAL A 510 -19.47 -1.57 -8.39
C VAL A 510 -19.42 -2.64 -9.48
N GLY A 511 -18.23 -2.83 -10.06
CA GLY A 511 -17.95 -3.92 -11.00
C GLY A 511 -18.05 -5.29 -10.34
N LEU A 512 -17.76 -6.34 -11.10
CA LEU A 512 -17.59 -7.71 -10.62
C LEU A 512 -16.13 -7.99 -10.29
N GLY A 513 -15.91 -8.76 -9.22
CA GLY A 513 -14.59 -9.30 -8.90
C GLY A 513 -14.14 -10.38 -9.87
N ALA A 514 -12.94 -10.93 -9.63
CA ALA A 514 -12.46 -12.13 -10.30
C ALA A 514 -13.26 -13.36 -9.83
N ILE A 515 -14.52 -13.46 -10.26
CA ILE A 515 -15.48 -14.47 -9.80
C ILE A 515 -15.07 -15.91 -10.15
N GLY A 516 -14.18 -16.11 -11.13
CA GLY A 516 -13.57 -17.41 -11.42
C GLY A 516 -12.49 -17.82 -10.40
N CYS A 517 -12.02 -16.90 -9.56
CA CYS A 517 -11.02 -17.13 -8.52
C CYS A 517 -11.63 -17.36 -7.12
N ILE A 518 -12.95 -17.47 -6.98
CA ILE A 518 -13.54 -17.82 -5.68
C ILE A 518 -13.32 -19.33 -5.41
N PRO A 519 -13.19 -19.77 -4.14
CA PRO A 519 -12.86 -21.15 -3.80
C PRO A 519 -13.79 -22.18 -4.43
N ARG A 520 -15.07 -21.83 -4.67
CA ARG A 520 -16.03 -22.72 -5.33
C ARG A 520 -15.53 -23.23 -6.68
N PHE A 521 -14.97 -22.35 -7.50
CA PHE A 521 -14.51 -22.71 -8.85
C PHE A 521 -13.07 -23.25 -8.81
N ILE A 522 -12.20 -22.69 -7.96
CA ILE A 522 -10.83 -23.19 -7.76
C ILE A 522 -10.81 -24.68 -7.38
N ASN A 523 -11.70 -25.09 -6.48
CA ASN A 523 -11.81 -26.50 -6.05
C ASN A 523 -12.20 -27.45 -7.19
N THR A 524 -12.84 -26.93 -8.26
CA THR A 524 -13.28 -27.72 -9.42
C THR A 524 -12.26 -27.76 -10.57
N THR A 525 -11.28 -26.86 -10.59
CA THR A 525 -10.36 -26.59 -11.72
C THR A 525 -8.90 -26.97 -11.45
N THR A 526 -8.64 -28.08 -10.74
CA THR A 526 -7.27 -28.49 -10.34
C THR A 526 -6.48 -27.43 -9.53
N GLY A 527 -7.16 -26.45 -8.93
CA GLY A 527 -6.55 -25.43 -8.08
C GLY A 527 -6.23 -24.08 -8.76
N SER A 528 -6.64 -23.85 -10.01
CA SER A 528 -6.47 -22.56 -10.71
C SER A 528 -7.78 -21.78 -10.82
N CYS A 529 -7.73 -20.46 -11.09
CA CYS A 529 -8.96 -19.72 -11.40
C CYS A 529 -9.64 -20.22 -12.69
N ASP A 530 -10.96 -20.04 -12.77
CA ASP A 530 -11.73 -20.24 -14.01
C ASP A 530 -11.60 -19.01 -14.92
N ASN A 531 -10.91 -19.19 -16.05
CA ASN A 531 -10.60 -18.10 -16.98
C ASN A 531 -11.85 -17.62 -17.75
N ASP A 532 -12.80 -18.51 -18.04
CA ASP A 532 -14.00 -18.14 -18.82
C ASP A 532 -14.95 -17.30 -17.97
N LEU A 533 -15.11 -17.65 -16.68
CA LEU A 533 -15.84 -16.82 -15.72
C LEU A 533 -15.19 -15.45 -15.54
N ASN A 534 -13.86 -15.40 -15.38
CA ASN A 534 -13.13 -14.14 -15.22
C ASN A 534 -13.21 -13.27 -16.48
N ALA A 535 -13.09 -13.86 -17.67
CA ALA A 535 -13.27 -13.15 -18.94
C ALA A 535 -14.69 -12.57 -19.05
N ALA A 536 -15.72 -13.35 -18.68
CA ALA A 536 -17.10 -12.87 -18.70
C ALA A 536 -17.33 -11.69 -17.72
N ALA A 537 -16.73 -11.74 -16.54
CA ALA A 537 -16.78 -10.64 -15.56
C ALA A 537 -16.06 -9.39 -16.06
N PHE A 538 -14.90 -9.54 -16.72
CA PHE A 538 -14.18 -8.45 -17.35
C PHE A 538 -15.04 -7.77 -18.43
N LEU A 539 -15.66 -8.54 -19.33
CA LEU A 539 -16.55 -8.00 -20.36
C LEU A 539 -17.73 -7.24 -19.76
N PHE A 540 -18.31 -7.73 -18.65
CA PHE A 540 -19.35 -6.99 -17.93
C PHE A 540 -18.84 -5.66 -17.39
N ASN A 541 -17.66 -5.65 -16.76
CA ASN A 541 -17.05 -4.45 -16.17
C ASN A 541 -16.77 -3.37 -17.22
N GLU A 542 -16.23 -3.75 -18.37
CA GLU A 542 -16.00 -2.83 -19.50
C GLU A 542 -17.31 -2.17 -19.97
N ASN A 543 -18.37 -2.97 -20.14
CA ASN A 543 -19.68 -2.44 -20.53
C ASN A 543 -20.29 -1.56 -19.42
N LEU A 544 -20.11 -1.91 -18.15
CA LEU A 544 -20.59 -1.14 -16.99
C LEU A 544 -19.87 0.21 -16.87
N LYS A 545 -18.55 0.24 -17.08
CA LYS A 545 -17.78 1.49 -17.14
C LYS A 545 -18.30 2.39 -18.26
N GLY A 546 -18.53 1.83 -19.45
CA GLY A 546 -19.17 2.57 -20.54
C GLY A 546 -20.57 3.10 -20.20
N LEU A 547 -21.34 2.40 -19.36
CA LEU A 547 -22.62 2.91 -18.85
C LEU A 547 -22.45 4.10 -17.90
N VAL A 548 -21.49 4.03 -16.98
CA VAL A 548 -21.13 5.13 -16.06
C VAL A 548 -20.72 6.37 -16.85
N ASP A 549 -19.84 6.20 -17.85
CA ASP A 549 -19.36 7.30 -18.70
C ASP A 549 -20.52 7.97 -19.45
N ARG A 550 -21.48 7.19 -19.97
CA ARG A 550 -22.70 7.72 -20.62
C ARG A 550 -23.57 8.55 -19.69
N PHE A 551 -23.70 8.17 -18.41
CA PHE A 551 -24.45 8.96 -17.44
C PHE A 551 -23.71 10.22 -16.99
N ASN A 552 -22.38 10.16 -16.86
CA ASN A 552 -21.54 11.32 -16.53
C ASN A 552 -21.47 12.35 -17.66
N ASN A 553 -21.61 11.94 -18.91
CA ASN A 553 -21.66 12.84 -20.06
C ASN A 553 -22.98 13.63 -20.19
N LYS A 554 -23.99 13.35 -19.34
CA LYS A 554 -25.22 14.14 -19.29
C LYS A 554 -25.00 15.44 -18.50
N SER A 555 -25.37 16.58 -19.08
CA SER A 555 -25.29 17.90 -18.43
C SER A 555 -26.41 18.16 -17.41
N ASP A 556 -26.70 17.20 -16.52
CA ASP A 556 -27.79 17.30 -15.53
C ASP A 556 -27.31 17.32 -14.06
N GLY A 557 -25.99 17.46 -13.87
CA GLY A 557 -25.35 17.54 -12.56
C GLY A 557 -25.16 16.19 -11.85
N SER A 558 -25.46 15.07 -12.52
CA SER A 558 -25.20 13.74 -11.96
C SER A 558 -23.71 13.41 -11.89
N LYS A 559 -23.34 12.59 -10.90
CA LYS A 559 -22.02 12.03 -10.70
C LYS A 559 -22.15 10.53 -10.45
N PHE A 560 -21.67 9.76 -11.40
CA PHE A 560 -21.59 8.31 -11.35
C PHE A 560 -20.12 7.92 -11.17
N THR A 561 -19.84 7.02 -10.24
CA THR A 561 -18.51 6.49 -9.99
C THR A 561 -18.53 5.00 -10.30
N PHE A 562 -17.63 4.57 -11.19
CA PHE A 562 -17.34 3.15 -11.37
C PHE A 562 -16.31 2.73 -10.32
N VAL A 563 -16.59 1.65 -9.60
CA VAL A 563 -15.65 1.05 -8.66
C VAL A 563 -15.19 -0.27 -9.25
N ASN A 564 -13.91 -0.35 -9.59
CA ASN A 564 -13.32 -1.58 -10.03
C ASN A 564 -13.18 -2.53 -8.84
N SER A 565 -14.09 -3.51 -8.75
CA SER A 565 -14.02 -4.58 -7.76
C SER A 565 -13.30 -5.81 -8.30
N THR A 566 -12.82 -5.79 -9.56
CA THR A 566 -11.84 -6.76 -10.07
C THR A 566 -10.57 -6.52 -9.27
N VAL A 567 -10.56 -7.14 -8.11
CA VAL A 567 -9.44 -7.15 -7.20
C VAL A 567 -8.37 -8.03 -7.83
N GLY A 568 -7.70 -7.50 -8.85
CA GLY A 568 -6.64 -8.18 -9.59
C GLY A 568 -5.31 -8.23 -8.83
N ASP A 569 -5.24 -7.73 -7.59
CA ASP A 569 -3.97 -7.67 -6.86
C ASP A 569 -4.08 -7.69 -5.33
N LEU A 570 -5.07 -8.40 -4.76
CA LEU A 570 -5.04 -8.69 -3.31
C LEU A 570 -4.30 -9.99 -2.99
N THR A 571 -3.70 -10.68 -3.97
CA THR A 571 -2.68 -11.71 -3.69
C THR A 571 -1.36 -11.12 -3.19
N ASP A 572 -1.26 -9.79 -3.11
CA ASP A 572 -0.13 -9.12 -2.46
C ASP A 572 -0.04 -9.57 -0.98
N PRO A 573 1.00 -10.35 -0.62
CA PRO A 573 1.21 -10.77 0.76
C PRO A 573 1.46 -9.59 1.71
N SER A 574 1.82 -8.41 1.18
CA SER A 574 2.03 -7.19 1.97
C SER A 574 0.76 -6.71 2.69
N LEU A 575 -0.41 -7.11 2.19
CA LEU A 575 -1.72 -6.76 2.76
C LEU A 575 -2.14 -7.68 3.92
N GLY A 576 -1.27 -8.63 4.29
CA GLY A 576 -1.44 -9.49 5.47
C GLY A 576 -2.29 -10.75 5.24
N PHE A 577 -2.83 -10.95 4.02
CA PHE A 577 -3.49 -12.19 3.64
C PHE A 577 -2.47 -13.25 3.23
N MET A 578 -2.73 -14.49 3.63
CA MET A 578 -1.86 -15.63 3.32
C MET A 578 -2.61 -16.80 2.72
N VAL A 579 -3.95 -16.75 2.69
CA VAL A 579 -4.80 -17.81 2.16
C VAL A 579 -5.81 -17.21 1.20
N PHE A 580 -5.64 -17.52 -0.09
CA PHE A 580 -6.42 -16.96 -1.21
C PHE A 580 -7.31 -17.98 -1.91
N THR A 581 -7.04 -19.27 -1.74
CA THR A 581 -7.66 -20.33 -2.53
C THR A 581 -8.70 -21.14 -1.76
N SER A 582 -8.82 -20.94 -0.44
CA SER A 582 -9.73 -21.68 0.43
C SER A 582 -10.51 -20.77 1.38
N SER A 583 -11.67 -21.23 1.81
CA SER A 583 -12.51 -20.54 2.79
C SER A 583 -11.98 -20.70 4.22
N CYS A 584 -12.23 -19.69 5.06
CA CYS A 584 -11.94 -19.78 6.49
C CYS A 584 -12.97 -20.63 7.26
N CYS A 585 -14.25 -20.62 6.87
CA CYS A 585 -15.26 -21.46 7.47
C CYS A 585 -15.35 -22.82 6.74
N PRO A 586 -15.66 -23.91 7.46
CA PRO A 586 -16.08 -25.17 6.85
C PRO A 586 -17.38 -24.95 6.08
N THR A 587 -17.45 -25.46 4.85
CA THR A 587 -18.58 -25.24 3.94
C THR A 587 -19.42 -26.49 3.75
N ARG A 588 -20.70 -26.32 3.43
CA ARG A 588 -21.59 -27.42 3.00
C ARG A 588 -21.43 -27.65 1.50
N ALA A 589 -22.13 -28.63 0.95
CA ALA A 589 -22.08 -28.93 -0.49
C ALA A 589 -22.48 -27.75 -1.40
N ASP A 590 -23.29 -26.82 -0.87
CA ASP A 590 -23.70 -25.59 -1.57
C ASP A 590 -22.67 -24.44 -1.48
N GLY A 591 -21.53 -24.66 -0.81
CA GLY A 591 -20.41 -23.72 -0.67
C GLY A 591 -20.62 -22.60 0.37
N GLN A 592 -21.75 -22.58 1.07
CA GLN A 592 -21.97 -21.69 2.22
C GLN A 592 -21.42 -22.33 3.51
N CYS A 593 -21.16 -21.54 4.55
CA CYS A 593 -20.68 -22.08 5.81
C CYS A 593 -21.65 -23.12 6.39
N ALA A 594 -21.10 -24.20 6.94
CA ALA A 594 -21.84 -25.17 7.74
C ALA A 594 -22.26 -24.54 9.07
N GLU A 595 -23.53 -24.70 9.43
CA GLU A 595 -24.09 -24.16 10.67
C GLU A 595 -23.36 -24.77 11.88
N GLY A 596 -22.91 -23.91 12.80
CA GLY A 596 -22.13 -24.31 13.96
C GLY A 596 -20.70 -24.79 13.67
N GLY A 597 -20.24 -24.69 12.41
CA GLY A 597 -18.85 -25.03 12.04
C GLY A 597 -17.82 -24.14 12.74
N VAL A 598 -16.68 -24.71 13.11
CA VAL A 598 -15.57 -23.97 13.73
C VAL A 598 -14.72 -23.33 12.61
N PRO A 599 -14.70 -21.99 12.49
CA PRO A 599 -13.91 -21.31 11.46
C PRO A 599 -12.41 -21.30 11.83
N CYS A 600 -11.57 -20.93 10.86
CA CYS A 600 -10.14 -20.74 11.05
C CYS A 600 -9.82 -19.78 12.23
N SER A 601 -8.69 -20.01 12.90
CA SER A 601 -8.29 -19.28 14.10
C SER A 601 -7.98 -17.80 13.83
N ASN A 602 -7.36 -17.49 12.68
CA ASN A 602 -7.05 -16.12 12.26
C ASN A 602 -7.74 -15.77 10.93
N ARG A 603 -8.95 -15.24 11.05
CA ARG A 603 -9.81 -14.82 9.92
C ARG A 603 -9.22 -13.70 9.09
N ASN A 604 -8.35 -12.86 9.64
CA ASN A 604 -7.73 -11.74 8.92
C ASN A 604 -6.68 -12.19 7.91
N ARG A 605 -6.20 -13.45 8.00
CA ARG A 605 -5.25 -14.01 7.02
C ARG A 605 -5.95 -14.64 5.79
N TYR A 606 -7.27 -14.77 5.83
CA TYR A 606 -8.06 -15.43 4.79
C TYR A 606 -8.76 -14.38 3.95
N PHE A 607 -8.66 -14.56 2.64
CA PHE A 607 -9.39 -13.74 1.69
C PHE A 607 -10.89 -14.06 1.75
N PHE A 608 -11.21 -15.35 1.74
CA PHE A 608 -12.57 -15.85 1.65
C PHE A 608 -13.09 -16.35 2.99
N TRP A 609 -14.31 -15.94 3.32
CA TRP A 609 -15.03 -16.43 4.49
C TRP A 609 -15.65 -17.80 4.23
N ASP A 610 -16.44 -17.93 3.16
CA ASP A 610 -16.98 -19.18 2.61
C ASP A 610 -16.49 -19.40 1.17
N GLU A 611 -17.10 -20.28 0.37
CA GLU A 611 -16.62 -20.54 -1.01
C GLU A 611 -16.90 -19.42 -2.02
N PHE A 612 -17.61 -18.36 -1.61
CA PHE A 612 -18.01 -17.25 -2.48
C PHE A 612 -17.63 -15.88 -1.91
N HIS A 613 -17.80 -15.67 -0.61
CA HIS A 613 -17.85 -14.35 -0.02
C HIS A 613 -16.55 -13.99 0.71
N PRO A 614 -16.15 -12.71 0.68
CA PRO A 614 -14.96 -12.23 1.37
C PRO A 614 -15.09 -12.20 2.89
N THR A 615 -13.95 -12.26 3.59
CA THR A 615 -13.90 -11.95 5.02
C THR A 615 -14.12 -10.46 5.28
N GLN A 616 -14.47 -10.09 6.52
CA GLN A 616 -14.54 -8.68 6.94
C GLN A 616 -13.23 -7.93 6.67
N ALA A 617 -12.08 -8.60 6.73
CA ALA A 617 -10.78 -8.00 6.46
C ALA A 617 -10.69 -7.53 4.99
N VAL A 618 -11.08 -8.39 4.04
CA VAL A 618 -11.18 -8.01 2.62
C VAL A 618 -12.24 -6.93 2.41
N ASN A 619 -13.41 -7.06 3.05
CA ASN A 619 -14.46 -6.03 2.97
C ASN A 619 -13.98 -4.66 3.46
N THR A 620 -13.09 -4.61 4.45
CA THR A 620 -12.50 -3.36 4.95
C THR A 620 -11.67 -2.68 3.87
N LEU A 621 -10.83 -3.44 3.17
CA LEU A 621 -10.01 -2.91 2.08
C LEU A 621 -10.87 -2.45 0.90
N THR A 622 -11.84 -3.27 0.49
CA THR A 622 -12.79 -2.91 -0.58
C THR A 622 -13.57 -1.64 -0.22
N ALA A 623 -13.97 -1.48 1.05
CA ALA A 623 -14.67 -0.27 1.52
C ALA A 623 -13.77 0.97 1.49
N LEU A 624 -12.53 0.84 1.95
CA LEU A 624 -11.54 1.93 1.94
C LEU A 624 -11.24 2.37 0.51
N GLN A 625 -11.02 1.41 -0.40
CA GLN A 625 -10.84 1.66 -1.83
C GLN A 625 -12.06 2.38 -2.42
N THR A 626 -13.25 1.89 -2.12
CA THR A 626 -14.51 2.48 -2.60
C THR A 626 -14.73 3.91 -2.06
N TYR A 627 -14.35 4.17 -0.81
CA TYR A 627 -14.61 5.44 -0.13
C TYR A 627 -13.56 6.51 -0.43
N ASN A 628 -12.27 6.16 -0.38
CA ASN A 628 -11.17 7.09 -0.59
C ASN A 628 -10.83 7.30 -2.07
N GLY A 629 -11.30 6.41 -2.96
CA GLY A 629 -10.72 6.25 -4.30
C GLY A 629 -9.36 5.55 -4.28
N THR A 630 -8.85 5.18 -3.10
CA THR A 630 -7.47 4.70 -2.88
C THR A 630 -7.42 3.56 -1.86
N THR A 631 -6.51 2.63 -2.08
CA THR A 631 -6.10 1.61 -1.11
C THR A 631 -4.94 2.16 -0.28
N PRO A 632 -4.83 1.91 1.03
CA PRO A 632 -3.52 2.02 1.71
C PRO A 632 -2.57 1.03 1.02
N GLY A 633 -1.64 1.54 0.21
CA GLY A 633 -0.76 0.74 -0.66
C GLY A 633 -1.02 0.85 -2.16
N PHE A 634 -2.17 1.40 -2.58
CA PHE A 634 -2.43 1.83 -3.95
C PHE A 634 -3.06 3.21 -3.88
N THR A 635 -2.26 4.23 -4.18
CA THR A 635 -2.75 5.55 -4.55
C THR A 635 -3.98 5.42 -5.46
N ASP A 636 -5.03 6.23 -5.23
CA ASP A 636 -5.80 6.77 -6.37
C ASP A 636 -4.70 7.21 -7.32
N PRO A 637 -4.70 6.83 -8.59
CA PRO A 637 -4.18 7.78 -9.53
C PRO A 637 -5.13 8.98 -9.47
N GLY A 638 -4.87 9.90 -8.52
CA GLY A 638 -5.10 11.30 -8.82
C GLY A 638 -4.53 11.48 -10.21
N ALA A 639 -5.33 12.06 -11.12
CA ALA A 639 -5.09 12.05 -12.56
C ALA A 639 -3.58 11.95 -12.88
N PRO A 640 -3.15 11.01 -13.75
CA PRO A 640 -1.74 10.69 -13.96
C PRO A 640 -0.84 11.92 -13.84
N GLN A 641 0.26 11.82 -13.08
CA GLN A 641 1.15 12.96 -12.76
C GLN A 641 1.60 13.72 -14.01
N VAL A 642 1.58 13.04 -15.15
CA VAL A 642 1.63 13.62 -16.49
C VAL A 642 0.43 13.11 -17.31
N PRO A 643 -0.19 13.94 -18.18
CA PRO A 643 -1.36 13.52 -18.97
C PRO A 643 -1.05 12.42 -20.00
N CYS A 644 0.24 12.15 -20.27
CA CYS A 644 0.68 11.24 -21.32
C CYS A 644 2.09 10.71 -21.08
N LEU A 645 2.32 9.47 -21.52
CA LEU A 645 3.62 8.79 -21.48
C LEU A 645 3.97 8.20 -22.86
N PHE A 646 5.03 8.72 -23.50
CA PHE A 646 5.54 8.17 -24.77
C PHE A 646 6.85 7.42 -24.54
N ILE A 647 6.91 6.18 -25.03
CA ILE A 647 7.99 5.24 -24.72
C ILE A 647 8.74 4.90 -26.00
N PHE A 648 10.06 5.08 -25.99
CA PHE A 648 10.97 4.77 -27.07
C PHE A 648 12.05 3.83 -26.54
N GLY A 649 12.49 2.87 -27.34
CA GLY A 649 13.50 1.95 -26.84
C GLY A 649 13.68 0.66 -27.62
N ASP A 650 14.31 -0.28 -26.94
CA ASP A 650 14.55 -1.64 -27.40
C ASP A 650 13.64 -2.66 -26.69
N SER A 651 14.05 -3.93 -26.67
CA SER A 651 13.32 -5.04 -26.02
C SER A 651 13.07 -4.83 -24.53
N LEU A 652 13.88 -4.01 -23.84
CA LEU A 652 13.69 -3.71 -22.41
C LEU A 652 12.43 -2.87 -22.14
N SER A 653 11.84 -2.28 -23.17
CA SER A 653 10.63 -1.45 -23.09
C SER A 653 9.53 -1.90 -24.05
N ASP A 654 9.78 -2.88 -24.93
CA ASP A 654 8.79 -3.35 -25.90
C ASP A 654 7.60 -4.04 -25.19
N SER A 655 6.40 -3.77 -25.70
CA SER A 655 5.14 -4.32 -25.20
C SER A 655 4.35 -5.10 -26.26
N GLY A 656 4.89 -5.22 -27.48
CA GLY A 656 4.27 -5.99 -28.57
C GLY A 656 4.52 -5.47 -29.99
N ASN A 657 5.40 -4.50 -30.22
CA ASN A 657 5.67 -4.00 -31.57
C ASN A 657 6.39 -5.03 -32.46
N ASN A 658 7.10 -5.98 -31.85
CA ASN A 658 7.80 -7.04 -32.58
C ASN A 658 6.94 -8.24 -32.99
N ASN A 659 5.69 -8.35 -32.50
CA ASN A 659 4.89 -9.56 -32.61
C ASN A 659 4.67 -10.01 -34.07
N ASP A 660 4.38 -9.04 -34.95
CA ASP A 660 4.08 -9.28 -36.36
C ASP A 660 5.25 -8.96 -37.30
N LEU A 661 6.40 -8.54 -36.76
CA LEU A 661 7.59 -8.30 -37.56
C LEU A 661 8.20 -9.62 -38.06
N ALA A 662 8.80 -9.58 -39.25
CA ALA A 662 9.59 -10.69 -39.78
C ALA A 662 10.99 -10.68 -39.13
N THR A 663 11.04 -11.07 -37.85
CA THR A 663 12.24 -11.07 -37.01
C THR A 663 12.24 -12.28 -36.09
N VAL A 664 13.42 -12.69 -35.64
CA VAL A 664 13.55 -13.70 -34.57
C VAL A 664 13.34 -13.09 -33.18
N ALA A 665 13.51 -11.78 -33.01
CA ALA A 665 13.38 -11.11 -31.73
C ALA A 665 11.91 -10.95 -31.33
N LYS A 666 11.33 -11.96 -30.70
CA LYS A 666 9.90 -12.02 -30.33
C LYS A 666 9.69 -12.55 -28.91
N ALA A 667 8.65 -12.05 -28.25
CA ALA A 667 8.28 -12.47 -26.89
C ALA A 667 6.76 -12.62 -26.70
N ASN A 668 6.01 -12.91 -27.78
CA ASN A 668 4.56 -13.13 -27.76
C ASN A 668 4.19 -14.62 -27.60
N PHE A 669 5.02 -15.38 -26.91
CA PHE A 669 4.83 -16.80 -26.64
C PHE A 669 5.34 -17.16 -25.24
N LYS A 670 4.84 -18.26 -24.67
CA LYS A 670 5.28 -18.72 -23.33
C LYS A 670 6.73 -19.23 -23.39
N PRO A 671 7.56 -18.99 -22.37
CA PRO A 671 7.16 -18.54 -21.03
C PRO A 671 7.18 -17.00 -20.84
N TYR A 672 7.44 -16.19 -21.86
CA TYR A 672 7.33 -14.73 -21.73
C TYR A 672 5.90 -14.33 -21.30
N GLY A 673 5.78 -13.32 -20.44
CA GLY A 673 4.51 -12.86 -19.90
C GLY A 673 3.74 -13.90 -19.07
N ILE A 674 4.38 -14.97 -18.57
CA ILE A 674 3.74 -15.98 -17.72
C ILE A 674 3.11 -15.40 -16.44
N ASP A 675 3.62 -14.28 -15.95
CA ASP A 675 3.13 -13.54 -14.79
C ASP A 675 2.41 -12.26 -15.15
N PHE A 676 2.49 -11.86 -16.42
CA PHE A 676 1.76 -10.70 -16.88
C PHE A 676 0.26 -11.05 -16.91
N PRO A 677 -0.64 -10.19 -16.41
CA PRO A 677 -2.07 -10.52 -16.28
C PRO A 677 -2.75 -10.93 -17.58
N PHE A 678 -2.23 -10.49 -18.73
CA PHE A 678 -2.78 -10.80 -20.06
C PHE A 678 -2.02 -11.91 -20.80
N GLY A 679 -1.07 -12.58 -20.14
CA GLY A 679 -0.20 -13.58 -20.76
C GLY A 679 0.88 -12.96 -21.66
N PRO A 680 1.44 -13.74 -22.61
CA PRO A 680 2.47 -13.24 -23.51
C PRO A 680 1.95 -12.14 -24.44
N THR A 681 2.47 -10.92 -24.30
CA THR A 681 2.10 -9.78 -25.17
C THR A 681 3.21 -9.31 -26.10
N GLY A 682 4.43 -9.83 -25.96
CA GLY A 682 5.63 -9.26 -26.61
C GLY A 682 6.57 -8.51 -25.66
N ARG A 683 6.32 -8.58 -24.35
CA ARG A 683 7.27 -8.11 -23.32
C ARG A 683 8.37 -9.15 -23.13
N PHE A 684 9.63 -8.76 -23.28
CA PHE A 684 10.80 -9.63 -23.12
C PHE A 684 11.12 -9.89 -21.64
N THR A 685 10.14 -10.34 -20.86
CA THR A 685 10.28 -10.69 -19.44
C THR A 685 9.16 -11.66 -19.04
N ASN A 686 9.18 -12.18 -17.81
CA ASN A 686 8.10 -13.00 -17.27
C ASN A 686 6.82 -12.21 -16.97
N GLY A 687 6.90 -10.90 -16.76
CA GLY A 687 5.75 -10.07 -16.37
C GLY A 687 5.84 -8.62 -16.85
N LEU A 688 5.90 -7.67 -15.91
CA LEU A 688 6.01 -6.23 -16.18
C LEU A 688 7.44 -5.80 -16.55
N THR A 689 7.56 -4.91 -17.53
CA THR A 689 8.81 -4.19 -17.82
C THR A 689 9.03 -3.06 -16.82
N THR A 690 10.26 -2.51 -16.78
CA THR A 690 10.56 -1.35 -15.90
C THR A 690 9.63 -0.16 -16.17
N ILE A 691 9.31 0.11 -17.44
CA ILE A 691 8.46 1.25 -17.81
C ILE A 691 6.97 1.01 -17.53
N ASP A 692 6.50 -0.24 -17.53
CA ASP A 692 5.14 -0.55 -17.09
C ASP A 692 4.94 -0.18 -15.61
N ILE A 693 5.92 -0.53 -14.76
CA ILE A 693 5.90 -0.24 -13.33
C ILE A 693 6.02 1.26 -13.06
N ILE A 694 6.88 1.97 -13.81
CA ILE A 694 6.93 3.44 -13.77
C ILE A 694 5.59 4.05 -14.20
N GLY A 695 4.92 3.50 -15.22
CA GLY A 695 3.58 3.92 -15.64
C GLY A 695 2.55 3.79 -14.52
N GLN A 696 2.58 2.69 -13.78
CA GLN A 696 1.74 2.51 -12.59
C GLN A 696 2.05 3.54 -11.51
N GLN A 697 3.34 3.81 -11.23
CA GLN A 697 3.76 4.81 -10.24
C GLN A 697 3.39 6.26 -10.62
N LEU A 698 3.33 6.55 -11.92
CA LEU A 698 2.85 7.82 -12.47
C LEU A 698 1.32 7.94 -12.40
N GLY A 699 0.61 6.85 -12.13
CA GLY A 699 -0.84 6.80 -12.01
C GLY A 699 -1.60 6.45 -13.29
N PHE A 700 -0.98 5.80 -14.28
CA PHE A 700 -1.70 5.29 -15.44
C PHE A 700 -2.51 4.02 -15.07
N GLU A 701 -3.83 4.07 -15.27
CA GLU A 701 -4.75 2.95 -14.98
C GLU A 701 -4.58 1.76 -15.95
N GLU A 702 -4.16 2.05 -17.18
CA GLU A 702 -3.95 1.08 -18.26
C GLU A 702 -2.48 1.13 -18.70
N PHE A 703 -1.92 -0.01 -19.13
CA PHE A 703 -0.59 -0.04 -19.72
C PHE A 703 -0.58 0.71 -21.06
N ILE A 704 0.50 1.44 -21.32
CA ILE A 704 0.67 2.17 -22.58
C ILE A 704 0.76 1.16 -23.74
N PRO A 705 -0.14 1.23 -24.75
CA PRO A 705 -0.20 0.23 -25.81
C PRO A 705 0.96 0.36 -26.80
N PRO A 706 1.37 -0.76 -27.45
CA PRO A 706 2.34 -0.70 -28.54
C PRO A 706 1.74 0.01 -29.75
N PHE A 707 2.58 0.72 -30.51
CA PHE A 707 2.19 1.41 -31.75
C PHE A 707 1.45 0.49 -32.73
N ALA A 708 1.88 -0.77 -32.84
CA ALA A 708 1.27 -1.78 -33.71
C ALA A 708 -0.23 -1.99 -33.46
N ASN A 709 -0.68 -1.87 -32.19
CA ASN A 709 -2.07 -2.11 -31.78
C ASN A 709 -2.81 -0.83 -31.35
N THR A 710 -2.20 0.35 -31.51
CA THR A 710 -2.80 1.60 -31.03
C THR A 710 -3.89 2.10 -31.99
N SER A 711 -5.10 2.36 -31.46
CA SER A 711 -6.21 2.94 -32.23
C SER A 711 -6.93 4.06 -31.46
N GLY A 712 -7.62 4.96 -32.19
CA GLY A 712 -8.57 5.90 -31.58
C GLY A 712 -7.98 6.91 -30.56
N TYR A 713 -8.69 7.10 -29.45
CA TYR A 713 -8.42 8.09 -28.39
C TYR A 713 -7.26 7.72 -27.45
N ASP A 714 -6.75 6.49 -27.52
CA ASP A 714 -5.67 5.97 -26.65
C ASP A 714 -4.36 6.75 -26.85
N ILE A 715 -4.17 7.33 -28.04
CA ILE A 715 -3.00 8.15 -28.39
C ILE A 715 -2.80 9.36 -27.48
N LEU A 716 -3.85 9.84 -26.82
CA LEU A 716 -3.74 10.96 -25.89
C LEU A 716 -3.10 10.53 -24.58
N LYS A 717 -3.27 9.28 -24.12
CA LYS A 717 -2.62 8.77 -22.90
C LYS A 717 -1.17 8.36 -23.14
N GLY A 718 -0.79 8.05 -24.39
CA GLY A 718 0.57 7.64 -24.71
C GLY A 718 0.62 6.53 -25.74
N VAL A 719 1.84 6.27 -26.24
CA VAL A 719 2.11 5.17 -27.17
C VAL A 719 3.51 4.63 -26.89
N ASN A 720 3.65 3.31 -26.93
CA ASN A 720 4.92 2.62 -26.84
C ASN A 720 5.44 2.27 -28.24
N TYR A 721 6.55 2.88 -28.62
CA TYR A 721 7.23 2.67 -29.91
C TYR A 721 8.43 1.73 -29.80
N ALA A 722 8.81 1.32 -28.58
CA ALA A 722 9.98 0.47 -28.37
C ALA A 722 9.85 -0.86 -29.13
N SER A 723 10.97 -1.36 -29.63
CA SER A 723 11.01 -2.53 -30.50
C SER A 723 12.25 -3.37 -30.23
N GLY A 724 12.07 -4.67 -30.00
CA GLY A 724 13.17 -5.60 -29.83
C GLY A 724 14.22 -5.52 -30.95
N ALA A 725 15.48 -5.73 -30.57
CA ALA A 725 16.69 -5.58 -31.41
C ALA A 725 17.03 -4.15 -31.88
N ALA A 726 16.22 -3.13 -31.60
CA ALA A 726 16.52 -1.76 -32.01
C ALA A 726 17.75 -1.17 -31.29
N GLY A 727 18.60 -0.47 -32.05
CA GLY A 727 19.67 0.39 -31.54
C GLY A 727 19.48 1.86 -31.93
N ILE A 728 20.41 2.69 -31.49
CA ILE A 728 20.55 4.09 -31.89
C ILE A 728 20.91 4.17 -33.38
N LEU A 729 21.80 3.30 -33.85
CA LEU A 729 22.17 3.20 -35.26
C LEU A 729 21.20 2.30 -36.03
N VAL A 730 21.04 2.58 -37.32
CA VAL A 730 20.07 1.90 -38.19
C VAL A 730 20.46 0.44 -38.46
N GLU A 731 21.76 0.15 -38.47
CA GLU A 731 22.31 -1.18 -38.73
C GLU A 731 22.27 -2.12 -37.51
N SER A 732 22.14 -1.57 -36.29
CA SER A 732 22.17 -2.34 -35.04
C SER A 732 21.00 -3.33 -34.98
N GLY A 733 21.31 -4.62 -34.72
CA GLY A 733 20.30 -5.67 -34.63
C GLY A 733 19.70 -6.15 -35.96
N SER A 734 20.10 -5.58 -37.11
CA SER A 734 19.55 -5.93 -38.44
C SER A 734 19.71 -7.41 -38.83
N HIS A 735 20.69 -8.12 -38.27
CA HIS A 735 20.89 -9.55 -38.50
C HIS A 735 19.76 -10.42 -37.91
N THR A 736 18.94 -9.88 -37.01
CA THR A 736 17.78 -10.58 -36.42
C THR A 736 16.54 -10.56 -37.32
N GLY A 737 16.55 -9.75 -38.39
CA GLY A 737 15.44 -9.56 -39.32
C GLY A 737 14.95 -8.13 -39.37
N ALA A 738 13.64 -7.93 -39.49
CA ALA A 738 13.04 -6.59 -39.50
C ALA A 738 13.14 -5.93 -38.11
N VAL A 739 13.58 -4.66 -38.09
CA VAL A 739 13.78 -3.86 -36.86
C VAL A 739 13.12 -2.50 -37.02
N ILE A 740 12.37 -2.04 -36.00
CA ILE A 740 11.86 -0.67 -35.93
C ILE A 740 12.91 0.19 -35.22
N THR A 741 13.82 0.76 -36.01
CA THR A 741 14.94 1.58 -35.53
C THR A 741 14.47 2.84 -34.81
N LEU A 742 15.31 3.44 -33.96
CA LEU A 742 14.94 4.65 -33.20
C LEU A 742 14.38 5.77 -34.10
N GLY A 743 15.01 5.99 -35.26
CA GLY A 743 14.52 6.97 -36.24
C GLY A 743 13.11 6.65 -36.74
N LEU A 744 12.78 5.37 -36.96
CA LEU A 744 11.44 4.94 -37.34
C LEU A 744 10.44 5.08 -36.18
N GLN A 745 10.87 4.82 -34.94
CA GLN A 745 10.05 5.07 -33.74
C GLN A 745 9.67 6.56 -33.63
N ILE A 746 10.63 7.46 -33.87
CA ILE A 746 10.39 8.91 -33.90
C ILE A 746 9.49 9.31 -35.07
N ALA A 747 9.66 8.71 -36.25
CA ALA A 747 8.78 8.92 -37.38
C ALA A 747 7.33 8.49 -37.08
N HIS A 748 7.14 7.34 -36.42
CA HIS A 748 5.83 6.91 -35.93
C HIS A 748 5.25 7.91 -34.92
N HIS A 749 6.08 8.47 -34.04
CA HIS A 749 5.62 9.52 -33.14
C HIS A 749 5.15 10.77 -33.88
N ARG A 750 5.83 11.22 -34.96
CA ARG A 750 5.36 12.34 -35.81
C ARG A 750 3.96 12.08 -36.39
N VAL A 751 3.65 10.84 -36.74
CA VAL A 751 2.31 10.43 -37.18
C VAL A 751 1.30 10.56 -36.03
N ILE A 752 1.65 10.10 -34.84
CA ILE A 752 0.80 10.21 -33.64
C ILE A 752 0.56 11.67 -33.25
N VAL A 753 1.59 12.53 -33.28
CA VAL A 753 1.46 13.97 -33.04
C VAL A 753 0.48 14.60 -34.01
N SER A 754 0.51 14.22 -35.29
CA SER A 754 -0.44 14.72 -36.30
C SER A 754 -1.89 14.27 -36.01
N ARG A 755 -2.08 13.06 -35.49
CA ARG A 755 -3.39 12.55 -35.04
C ARG A 755 -3.87 13.26 -33.76
N ILE A 756 -2.97 13.55 -32.82
CA ILE A 756 -3.27 14.34 -31.62
C ILE A 756 -3.69 15.76 -32.02
N ALA A 757 -2.97 16.40 -32.97
CA ALA A 757 -3.33 17.71 -33.51
C ALA A 757 -4.71 17.72 -34.16
N SER A 758 -5.03 16.67 -34.93
CA SER A 758 -6.36 16.49 -35.52
C SER A 758 -7.45 16.34 -34.46
N THR A 759 -7.14 15.62 -33.37
CA THR A 759 -8.07 15.37 -32.24
C THR A 759 -8.30 16.63 -31.40
N LEU A 760 -7.25 17.41 -31.13
CA LEU A 760 -7.31 18.62 -30.31
C LEU A 760 -7.70 19.88 -31.12
N GLY A 761 -7.69 19.78 -32.45
CA GLY A 761 -8.16 20.80 -33.38
C GLY A 761 -7.09 21.78 -33.90
N SER A 762 -5.83 21.66 -33.47
CA SER A 762 -4.69 22.38 -34.07
C SER A 762 -3.34 21.83 -33.63
N MET A 763 -2.29 22.11 -34.40
CA MET A 763 -0.91 21.76 -34.03
C MET A 763 -0.45 22.51 -32.77
N ASN A 764 -0.84 23.78 -32.59
CA ASN A 764 -0.48 24.54 -31.40
C ASN A 764 -1.04 23.91 -30.12
N LYS A 765 -2.30 23.42 -30.15
CA LYS A 765 -2.91 22.72 -29.02
C LYS A 765 -2.24 21.37 -28.76
N ALA A 766 -1.84 20.66 -29.81
CA ALA A 766 -1.04 19.45 -29.66
C ALA A 766 0.31 19.72 -29.00
N GLN A 767 1.05 20.74 -29.46
CA GLN A 767 2.32 21.10 -28.83
C GLN A 767 2.16 21.52 -27.37
N GLU A 768 1.12 22.28 -27.04
CA GLU A 768 0.81 22.64 -25.65
C GLU A 768 0.49 21.39 -24.80
N TYR A 769 -0.25 20.43 -25.36
CA TYR A 769 -0.55 19.17 -24.70
C TYR A 769 0.72 18.30 -24.50
N LEU A 770 1.48 18.11 -25.56
CA LEU A 770 2.70 17.30 -25.59
C LEU A 770 3.77 17.83 -24.64
N SER A 771 3.81 19.15 -24.44
CA SER A 771 4.72 19.80 -23.49
C SER A 771 4.55 19.34 -22.03
N LYS A 772 3.39 18.75 -21.71
CA LYS A 772 3.04 18.26 -20.37
C LYS A 772 3.35 16.76 -20.21
N CYS A 773 3.56 16.03 -21.31
CA CYS A 773 3.83 14.59 -21.30
C CYS A 773 5.25 14.24 -20.81
N LEU A 774 5.43 12.99 -20.39
CA LEU A 774 6.74 12.39 -20.15
C LEU A 774 7.18 11.55 -21.35
N TYR A 775 8.45 11.69 -21.73
CA TYR A 775 9.10 10.93 -22.80
C TYR A 775 10.18 10.04 -22.20
N TYR A 776 10.02 8.73 -22.32
CA TYR A 776 10.98 7.74 -21.79
C TYR A 776 11.75 7.10 -22.94
N VAL A 777 13.08 7.11 -22.85
CA VAL A 777 13.97 6.61 -23.90
C VAL A 777 15.00 5.64 -23.30
N ASN A 778 14.86 4.35 -23.61
CA ASN A 778 15.77 3.28 -23.16
C ASN A 778 16.28 2.49 -24.36
N ILE A 779 17.44 2.90 -24.88
CA ILE A 779 18.03 2.35 -26.10
C ILE A 779 19.55 2.46 -26.08
N GLY A 780 20.22 1.53 -26.75
CA GLY A 780 21.66 1.56 -26.96
C GLY A 780 22.37 0.25 -26.62
N ASN A 781 21.72 -0.68 -25.91
CA ASN A 781 22.33 -1.97 -25.58
C ASN A 781 22.68 -2.74 -26.86
N ASN A 782 21.75 -2.76 -27.83
CA ASN A 782 21.92 -3.43 -29.12
C ASN A 782 23.05 -2.86 -29.98
N ASP A 783 23.43 -1.59 -29.83
CA ASP A 783 24.60 -1.03 -30.51
C ASP A 783 25.90 -1.66 -30.02
N TYR A 784 25.93 -2.16 -28.78
CA TYR A 784 27.07 -2.92 -28.26
C TYR A 784 26.93 -4.42 -28.52
N ILE A 785 25.86 -5.04 -28.03
CA ILE A 785 25.71 -6.52 -28.05
C ILE A 785 25.40 -7.06 -29.45
N ASN A 786 24.66 -6.30 -30.26
CA ASN A 786 24.14 -6.71 -31.56
C ASN A 786 24.74 -5.89 -32.72
N ASN A 787 25.90 -5.25 -32.47
CA ASN A 787 26.69 -4.56 -33.48
C ASN A 787 28.19 -4.53 -33.10
N TYR A 788 28.61 -3.69 -32.14
CA TYR A 788 30.03 -3.44 -31.85
C TYR A 788 30.84 -4.70 -31.51
N PHE A 789 30.33 -5.53 -30.59
CA PHE A 789 30.99 -6.76 -30.16
C PHE A 789 30.70 -7.96 -31.06
N LEU A 790 29.87 -7.80 -32.09
CA LEU A 790 29.49 -8.85 -33.03
C LEU A 790 30.32 -8.79 -34.32
N SER A 791 31.65 -8.85 -34.14
CA SER A 791 32.66 -8.62 -35.19
C SER A 791 32.56 -9.54 -36.43
N GLN A 792 31.90 -10.69 -36.27
CA GLN A 792 31.65 -11.64 -37.36
C GLN A 792 30.57 -11.17 -38.34
N LEU A 793 29.68 -10.25 -37.92
CA LEU A 793 28.63 -9.69 -38.76
C LEU A 793 28.83 -8.20 -39.06
N TYR A 794 29.48 -7.46 -38.16
CA TYR A 794 29.68 -6.02 -38.30
C TYR A 794 31.16 -5.64 -38.13
N PRO A 795 31.74 -4.79 -39.01
CA PRO A 795 33.13 -4.37 -38.91
C PRO A 795 33.37 -3.28 -37.84
N THR A 796 32.35 -2.91 -37.07
CA THR A 796 32.33 -1.71 -36.23
C THR A 796 33.48 -1.63 -35.23
N SER A 797 33.78 -2.72 -34.51
CA SER A 797 34.91 -2.79 -33.56
C SER A 797 36.29 -2.77 -34.24
N GLN A 798 36.36 -3.06 -35.54
CA GLN A 798 37.59 -2.92 -36.33
C GLN A 798 37.78 -1.48 -36.83
N ILE A 799 36.70 -0.71 -36.93
CA ILE A 799 36.70 0.67 -37.44
C ILE A 799 36.85 1.68 -36.29
N TYR A 800 36.18 1.44 -35.16
CA TYR A 800 36.10 2.39 -34.05
C TYR A 800 36.62 1.78 -32.74
N THR A 801 37.42 2.56 -32.01
CA THR A 801 37.68 2.31 -30.59
C THR A 801 36.40 2.52 -29.76
N PRO A 802 36.31 1.99 -28.52
CA PRO A 802 35.13 2.18 -27.67
C PRO A 802 34.78 3.66 -27.44
N HIS A 803 35.79 4.52 -27.30
CA HIS A 803 35.61 5.97 -27.15
C HIS A 803 35.06 6.64 -28.41
N GLN A 804 35.57 6.28 -29.59
CA GLN A 804 35.08 6.80 -30.88
C GLN A 804 33.65 6.32 -31.15
N TYR A 805 33.35 5.06 -30.85
CA TYR A 805 32.02 4.51 -31.05
C TYR A 805 31.00 5.13 -30.10
N ALA A 806 31.32 5.25 -28.81
CA ALA A 806 30.47 5.96 -27.86
C ALA A 806 30.22 7.43 -28.28
N GLN A 807 31.24 8.09 -28.85
CA GLN A 807 31.08 9.45 -29.39
C GLN A 807 30.12 9.49 -30.60
N LEU A 808 30.23 8.52 -31.51
CA LEU A 808 29.34 8.39 -32.67
C LEU A 808 27.89 8.17 -32.20
N LEU A 809 27.67 7.24 -31.27
CA LEU A 809 26.33 6.96 -30.71
C LEU A 809 25.74 8.21 -30.07
N ILE A 810 26.52 8.96 -29.29
CA ILE A 810 26.06 10.20 -28.64
C ILE A 810 25.68 11.28 -29.66
N GLN A 811 26.41 11.43 -30.76
CA GLN A 811 26.07 12.38 -31.83
C GLN A 811 24.75 12.04 -32.51
N HIS A 812 24.55 10.75 -32.85
CA HIS A 812 23.28 10.31 -33.42
C HIS A 812 22.14 10.42 -32.41
N PHE A 813 22.39 10.07 -31.14
CA PHE A 813 21.37 10.10 -30.12
C PHE A 813 20.94 11.53 -29.76
N GLU A 814 21.88 12.47 -29.71
CA GLU A 814 21.60 13.91 -29.57
C GLU A 814 20.65 14.39 -30.68
N HIS A 815 20.90 14.03 -31.94
CA HIS A 815 20.01 14.40 -33.05
C HIS A 815 18.60 13.82 -32.87
N ASN A 816 18.48 12.55 -32.48
CA ASN A 816 17.19 11.90 -32.22
C ASN A 816 16.43 12.55 -31.05
N LEU A 817 17.13 12.94 -29.98
CA LEU A 817 16.52 13.62 -28.83
C LEU A 817 16.06 15.05 -29.20
N LEU A 818 16.85 15.78 -29.98
CA LEU A 818 16.46 17.09 -30.52
C LEU A 818 15.23 16.97 -31.42
N ASP A 819 15.14 15.93 -32.24
CA ASP A 819 13.97 15.62 -33.05
C ASP A 819 12.70 15.39 -32.21
N LEU A 820 12.81 14.69 -31.08
CA LEU A 820 11.70 14.53 -30.13
C LEU A 820 11.29 15.87 -29.49
N ILE A 821 12.26 16.71 -29.16
CA ILE A 821 12.02 18.04 -28.62
C ILE A 821 11.34 18.93 -29.67
N ASP A 822 11.74 18.86 -30.93
CA ASP A 822 11.13 19.63 -32.03
C ASP A 822 9.64 19.29 -32.23
N VAL A 823 9.25 18.04 -31.95
CA VAL A 823 7.86 17.58 -32.09
C VAL A 823 7.01 17.72 -30.82
N GLY A 824 7.61 18.18 -29.71
CA GLY A 824 6.86 18.59 -28.51
C GLY A 824 7.38 18.05 -27.18
N ALA A 825 8.43 17.23 -27.16
CA ALA A 825 8.97 16.70 -25.91
C ALA A 825 9.60 17.79 -25.03
N ARG A 826 9.25 17.81 -23.75
CA ARG A 826 9.77 18.79 -22.78
C ARG A 826 10.26 18.17 -21.47
N LYS A 827 9.78 16.98 -21.10
CA LYS A 827 10.26 16.17 -19.98
C LYS A 827 10.80 14.84 -20.51
N LEU A 828 12.12 14.67 -20.53
CA LEU A 828 12.79 13.49 -21.08
C LEU A 828 13.46 12.67 -19.98
N VAL A 829 13.20 11.37 -19.96
CA VAL A 829 13.89 10.37 -19.13
C VAL A 829 14.77 9.55 -20.06
N ILE A 830 16.08 9.68 -19.89
CA ILE A 830 17.08 9.03 -20.72
C ILE A 830 17.77 7.96 -19.87
N VAL A 831 17.64 6.70 -20.28
CA VAL A 831 18.11 5.57 -19.49
C VAL A 831 19.51 5.16 -19.95
N GLY A 832 20.45 5.14 -19.00
CA GLY A 832 21.79 4.62 -19.23
C GLY A 832 21.80 3.10 -19.41
N LEU A 833 22.78 2.61 -20.14
CA LEU A 833 22.90 1.19 -20.46
C LEU A 833 23.25 0.37 -19.20
N GLY A 834 22.75 -0.85 -19.15
CA GLY A 834 23.06 -1.81 -18.09
C GLY A 834 24.48 -2.40 -18.24
N LEU A 835 24.89 -3.24 -17.29
CA LEU A 835 26.16 -3.98 -17.37
C LEU A 835 26.07 -5.08 -18.45
N VAL A 836 26.23 -4.70 -19.72
CA VAL A 836 26.13 -5.63 -20.86
C VAL A 836 27.16 -6.75 -20.83
N GLY A 837 28.28 -6.58 -20.12
CA GLY A 837 29.26 -7.63 -19.88
C GLY A 837 28.80 -8.68 -18.86
N CYS A 838 27.82 -8.34 -18.02
CA CYS A 838 27.29 -9.19 -16.96
C CYS A 838 25.97 -9.91 -17.33
N ILE A 839 25.43 -9.69 -18.52
CA ILE A 839 24.27 -10.48 -18.98
C ILE A 839 24.72 -11.93 -19.25
N PRO A 840 23.85 -12.94 -19.05
CA PRO A 840 24.23 -14.33 -19.21
C PRO A 840 24.82 -14.65 -20.61
N ASN A 841 24.32 -14.05 -21.68
CA ASN A 841 24.87 -14.24 -23.03
C ASN A 841 26.34 -13.80 -23.13
N SER A 842 26.69 -12.64 -22.59
CA SER A 842 28.05 -12.11 -22.60
C SER A 842 28.97 -12.93 -21.69
N ILE A 843 28.48 -13.38 -20.54
CA ILE A 843 29.22 -14.29 -19.65
C ILE A 843 29.54 -15.60 -20.37
N LYS A 844 28.55 -16.19 -21.08
CA LYS A 844 28.73 -17.42 -21.86
C LYS A 844 29.69 -17.25 -23.04
N THR A 845 29.63 -16.12 -23.72
CA THR A 845 30.35 -15.89 -24.98
C THR A 845 31.78 -15.36 -24.77
N PHE A 846 31.95 -14.45 -23.81
CA PHE A 846 33.18 -13.68 -23.62
C PHE A 846 33.74 -13.77 -22.19
N GLY A 847 32.95 -14.23 -21.21
CA GLY A 847 33.36 -14.33 -19.81
C GLY A 847 34.39 -15.43 -19.57
N THR A 848 35.17 -15.29 -18.49
CA THR A 848 36.14 -16.32 -18.05
C THR A 848 35.66 -16.91 -16.72
N ASN A 849 35.49 -18.23 -16.63
CA ASN A 849 35.02 -18.91 -15.41
C ASN A 849 33.69 -18.38 -14.84
N GLY A 850 32.78 -17.90 -15.70
CA GLY A 850 31.48 -17.36 -15.27
C GLY A 850 31.51 -15.92 -14.75
N SER A 851 32.63 -15.21 -14.89
CA SER A 851 32.72 -13.78 -14.59
C SER A 851 32.09 -12.91 -15.68
N CYS A 852 31.76 -11.66 -15.33
CA CYS A 852 31.39 -10.65 -16.32
C CYS A 852 32.52 -10.41 -17.33
N TYR A 853 32.14 -10.00 -18.54
CA TYR A 853 33.04 -9.51 -19.58
C TYR A 853 33.32 -8.01 -19.37
N GLU A 854 34.44 -7.70 -18.72
CA GLU A 854 34.72 -6.33 -18.26
C GLU A 854 34.93 -5.31 -19.39
N GLU A 855 35.52 -5.71 -20.52
CA GLU A 855 35.69 -4.79 -21.67
C GLU A 855 34.32 -4.30 -22.21
N GLY A 856 33.29 -5.16 -22.15
CA GLY A 856 31.91 -4.79 -22.48
C GLY A 856 31.33 -3.77 -21.51
N ASN A 857 31.55 -3.97 -20.21
CA ASN A 857 31.11 -3.04 -19.17
C ASN A 857 31.85 -1.70 -19.25
N GLU A 858 33.15 -1.70 -19.58
CA GLU A 858 33.96 -0.50 -19.74
C GLU A 858 33.48 0.34 -20.95
N ALA A 859 33.21 -0.31 -22.08
CA ALA A 859 32.70 0.36 -23.28
C ALA A 859 31.35 1.06 -23.01
N VAL A 860 30.46 0.41 -22.26
CA VAL A 860 29.19 0.99 -21.81
C VAL A 860 29.39 2.13 -20.81
N SER A 861 30.32 1.99 -19.86
CA SER A 861 30.64 3.05 -18.90
C SER A 861 31.08 4.35 -19.60
N ILE A 862 31.87 4.24 -20.67
CA ILE A 862 32.28 5.39 -21.49
C ILE A 862 31.06 6.07 -22.14
N PHE A 863 30.12 5.29 -22.69
CA PHE A 863 28.89 5.81 -23.27
C PHE A 863 28.01 6.51 -22.22
N ASN A 864 27.77 5.86 -21.07
CA ASN A 864 26.96 6.41 -19.98
C ASN A 864 27.56 7.73 -19.44
N SER A 865 28.87 7.84 -19.32
CA SER A 865 29.56 9.08 -18.93
C SER A 865 29.34 10.22 -19.94
N LYS A 866 29.42 9.92 -21.24
CA LYS A 866 29.11 10.89 -22.30
C LYS A 866 27.61 11.24 -22.33
N LEU A 867 26.74 10.30 -21.97
CA LEU A 867 25.29 10.51 -21.92
C LEU A 867 24.90 11.46 -20.78
N VAL A 868 25.54 11.37 -19.61
CA VAL A 868 25.43 12.37 -18.54
C VAL A 868 25.84 13.75 -19.05
N SER A 869 26.96 13.84 -19.77
CA SER A 869 27.43 15.11 -20.36
C SER A 869 26.45 15.67 -21.39
N LEU A 870 25.79 14.81 -22.18
CA LEU A 870 24.74 15.21 -23.11
C LEU A 870 23.50 15.73 -22.37
N VAL A 871 23.07 15.06 -21.29
CA VAL A 871 21.96 15.53 -20.44
C VAL A 871 22.25 16.91 -19.85
N ASP A 872 23.48 17.15 -19.38
CA ASP A 872 23.90 18.46 -18.89
C ASP A 872 23.89 19.52 -20.00
N SER A 873 24.40 19.19 -21.19
CA SER A 873 24.38 20.06 -22.37
C SER A 873 22.95 20.44 -22.78
N LEU A 874 22.03 19.46 -22.85
CA LEU A 874 20.62 19.70 -23.17
C LEU A 874 19.96 20.59 -22.11
N ASN A 875 20.17 20.30 -20.82
CA ASN A 875 19.62 21.07 -19.72
C ASN A 875 20.18 22.50 -19.64
N PHE A 876 21.43 22.71 -20.07
CA PHE A 876 22.05 24.03 -20.14
C PHE A 876 21.51 24.83 -21.34
N ASN A 877 21.53 24.24 -22.54
CA ASN A 877 21.18 24.92 -23.78
C ASN A 877 19.68 25.16 -23.96
N LEU A 878 18.84 24.29 -23.40
CA LEU A 878 17.39 24.29 -23.62
C LEU A 878 16.59 24.72 -22.39
N SER A 879 17.22 25.10 -21.28
CA SER A 879 16.49 25.65 -20.11
C SER A 879 15.99 27.07 -20.41
N PRO A 880 14.75 27.44 -20.06
CA PRO A 880 13.77 26.69 -19.26
C PRO A 880 12.75 25.88 -20.09
N TYR A 881 13.02 25.63 -21.36
CA TYR A 881 12.09 25.01 -22.31
C TYR A 881 12.03 23.49 -22.20
N SER A 882 13.13 22.79 -21.93
CA SER A 882 13.08 21.34 -21.70
C SER A 882 13.94 20.93 -20.52
N LYS A 883 13.60 19.79 -19.94
CA LYS A 883 14.34 19.12 -18.87
C LYS A 883 14.53 17.66 -19.20
N SER A 884 15.77 17.23 -19.11
CA SER A 884 16.19 15.84 -19.32
C SER A 884 16.83 15.30 -18.04
N ILE A 885 16.58 14.03 -17.73
CA ILE A 885 17.26 13.31 -16.64
C ILE A 885 17.91 12.05 -17.20
N PHE A 886 18.94 11.58 -16.51
CA PHE A 886 19.67 10.35 -16.73
C PHE A 886 19.34 9.35 -15.63
N ILE A 887 18.98 8.12 -15.99
CA ILE A 887 18.83 6.99 -15.06
C ILE A 887 20.08 6.11 -15.17
N ASN A 888 20.79 5.91 -14.06
CA ASN A 888 22.05 5.18 -14.02
C ASN A 888 21.83 3.68 -13.74
N SER A 889 21.43 2.93 -14.76
CA SER A 889 21.18 1.49 -14.66
C SER A 889 22.41 0.70 -14.19
N THR A 890 23.63 1.16 -14.51
CA THR A 890 24.87 0.56 -14.03
C THR A 890 25.04 0.68 -12.51
N ALA A 891 24.76 1.86 -11.95
CA ALA A 891 24.84 2.07 -10.50
C ALA A 891 23.77 1.27 -9.75
N VAL A 892 22.55 1.19 -10.30
CA VAL A 892 21.47 0.36 -9.74
C VAL A 892 21.88 -1.11 -9.71
N ALA A 893 22.47 -1.62 -10.80
CA ALA A 893 22.95 -3.00 -10.85
C ALA A 893 24.05 -3.25 -9.82
N ASN A 894 25.09 -2.42 -9.76
CA ASN A 894 26.20 -2.59 -8.82
C ASN A 894 25.76 -2.54 -7.34
N ALA A 895 24.77 -1.72 -7.01
CA ALA A 895 24.28 -1.60 -5.64
C ALA A 895 23.38 -2.77 -5.21
N ASN A 896 22.70 -3.43 -6.16
CA ASN A 896 21.62 -4.37 -5.87
C ASN A 896 21.89 -5.82 -6.32
N THR A 897 23.04 -6.11 -6.95
CA THR A 897 23.43 -7.48 -7.32
C THR A 897 23.51 -8.45 -6.14
N ASN A 898 23.60 -7.94 -4.91
CA ASN A 898 23.53 -8.71 -3.65
C ASN A 898 22.31 -8.36 -2.78
N ALA A 899 21.26 -7.76 -3.37
CA ALA A 899 20.07 -7.40 -2.61
C ALA A 899 19.39 -8.66 -2.02
N PRO A 900 18.88 -8.61 -0.78
CA PRO A 900 18.21 -9.75 -0.16
C PRO A 900 17.05 -10.23 -1.03
N GLY A 901 17.17 -11.43 -1.60
CA GLY A 901 16.13 -12.03 -2.44
C GLY A 901 16.61 -12.48 -3.82
N PHE A 902 17.67 -11.90 -4.39
CA PHE A 902 18.25 -12.37 -5.65
C PHE A 902 19.46 -13.28 -5.39
N THR A 903 19.27 -14.59 -5.57
CA THR A 903 20.32 -15.60 -5.36
C THR A 903 20.97 -16.07 -6.65
N VAL A 904 20.37 -15.74 -7.81
CA VAL A 904 20.86 -16.14 -9.13
C VAL A 904 20.98 -14.94 -10.06
N SER A 905 22.21 -14.58 -10.43
CA SER A 905 22.52 -13.38 -11.22
C SER A 905 23.31 -13.62 -12.50
N THR A 906 23.74 -14.85 -12.79
CA THR A 906 24.61 -15.17 -13.93
C THR A 906 23.96 -16.04 -15.00
N VAL A 907 22.72 -16.49 -14.78
CA VAL A 907 21.95 -17.33 -15.71
C VAL A 907 20.48 -16.88 -15.76
N GLY A 908 19.84 -17.05 -16.92
CA GLY A 908 18.41 -16.81 -17.08
C GLY A 908 17.55 -17.85 -16.33
N CYS A 909 16.35 -17.44 -15.94
CA CYS A 909 15.35 -18.33 -15.33
C CYS A 909 14.70 -19.28 -16.36
N CYS A 910 14.53 -18.86 -17.61
CA CYS A 910 13.99 -19.72 -18.67
C CYS A 910 15.10 -20.52 -19.38
N VAL A 911 14.71 -21.62 -20.02
CA VAL A 911 15.61 -22.37 -20.91
C VAL A 911 15.75 -21.62 -22.21
N THR A 912 16.98 -21.29 -22.59
CA THR A 912 17.28 -20.48 -23.78
C THR A 912 17.76 -21.33 -24.97
N GLY A 913 17.40 -20.88 -26.18
CA GLY A 913 17.86 -21.46 -27.43
C GLY A 913 19.21 -20.90 -27.89
N SER A 914 19.63 -21.21 -29.12
CA SER A 914 20.87 -20.67 -29.70
C SER A 914 20.85 -19.16 -29.92
N SER A 915 19.67 -18.53 -29.93
CA SER A 915 19.51 -17.07 -29.97
C SER A 915 19.68 -16.41 -28.59
N GLY A 916 19.73 -17.18 -27.50
CA GLY A 916 19.75 -16.69 -26.12
C GLY A 916 18.37 -16.23 -25.59
N GLU A 917 17.33 -16.25 -26.42
CA GLU A 917 15.94 -16.05 -26.01
C GLU A 917 15.31 -17.36 -25.51
N CYS A 918 14.21 -17.27 -24.75
CA CYS A 918 13.53 -18.46 -24.23
C CYS A 918 13.02 -19.37 -25.36
N ILE A 919 13.11 -20.68 -25.15
CA ILE A 919 12.48 -21.67 -26.03
C ILE A 919 10.98 -21.69 -25.74
N GLU A 920 10.18 -21.69 -26.80
CA GLU A 920 8.72 -21.68 -26.68
C GLU A 920 8.21 -22.91 -25.91
N ASN A 921 7.31 -22.65 -24.95
CA ASN A 921 6.65 -23.61 -24.07
C ASN A 921 7.57 -24.41 -23.12
N GLU A 922 8.87 -24.12 -23.07
CA GLU A 922 9.75 -24.71 -22.07
C GLU A 922 9.44 -24.21 -20.66
N LYS A 923 9.63 -25.09 -19.68
CA LYS A 923 9.32 -24.78 -18.29
C LYS A 923 10.41 -23.90 -17.68
N PRO A 924 10.09 -22.68 -17.18
CA PRO A 924 11.07 -21.82 -16.52
C PRO A 924 11.40 -22.31 -15.10
N CYS A 925 12.36 -21.66 -14.46
CA CYS A 925 12.71 -21.87 -13.07
C CYS A 925 11.49 -21.72 -12.13
N TYR A 926 11.53 -22.42 -10.99
CA TYR A 926 10.38 -22.45 -10.07
C TYR A 926 10.13 -21.11 -9.36
N ASN A 927 11.20 -20.48 -8.84
CA ASN A 927 11.13 -19.19 -8.16
C ASN A 927 11.88 -18.10 -8.93
N ARG A 928 11.21 -17.49 -9.92
CA ARG A 928 11.79 -16.41 -10.73
C ARG A 928 12.10 -15.11 -9.96
N LYS A 929 11.57 -14.94 -8.73
CA LYS A 929 11.90 -13.78 -7.88
C LYS A 929 13.33 -13.85 -7.34
N GLU A 930 13.98 -15.01 -7.42
CA GLU A 930 15.38 -15.20 -7.06
C GLU A 930 16.35 -14.86 -8.19
N TYR A 931 15.85 -14.62 -9.40
CA TYR A 931 16.65 -14.45 -10.62
C TYR A 931 16.67 -12.99 -11.06
N VAL A 932 17.87 -12.49 -11.36
CA VAL A 932 18.02 -11.17 -12.01
C VAL A 932 17.54 -11.23 -13.46
N PHE A 933 17.90 -12.31 -14.16
CA PHE A 933 17.67 -12.46 -15.60
C PHE A 933 16.56 -13.48 -15.89
N TRP A 934 15.70 -13.13 -16.83
CA TRP A 934 14.65 -13.97 -17.34
C TRP A 934 15.18 -14.94 -18.41
N ASP A 935 15.87 -14.41 -19.42
CA ASP A 935 16.59 -15.16 -20.46
C ASP A 935 18.08 -14.75 -20.45
N ASP A 936 18.81 -14.93 -21.55
CA ASP A 936 20.24 -14.60 -21.58
C ASP A 936 20.56 -13.10 -21.73
N PHE A 937 19.54 -12.24 -21.85
CA PHE A 937 19.68 -10.80 -22.05
C PHE A 937 18.81 -9.98 -21.09
N HIS A 938 17.56 -10.38 -20.90
CA HIS A 938 16.51 -9.55 -20.35
C HIS A 938 16.25 -9.83 -18.87
N PRO A 939 15.87 -8.81 -18.08
CA PRO A 939 15.61 -8.96 -16.65
C PRO A 939 14.27 -9.65 -16.35
N THR A 940 14.16 -10.24 -15.16
CA THR A 940 12.87 -10.65 -14.61
C THR A 940 12.02 -9.44 -14.20
N GLU A 941 10.71 -9.63 -14.07
CA GLU A 941 9.81 -8.61 -13.50
C GLU A 941 10.27 -8.16 -12.10
N ALA A 942 10.78 -9.09 -11.29
CA ALA A 942 11.29 -8.77 -9.96
C ALA A 942 12.45 -7.77 -10.03
N TRP A 943 13.37 -7.94 -10.98
CA TRP A 943 14.46 -6.98 -11.20
C TRP A 943 13.97 -5.67 -11.83
N ASN A 944 13.00 -5.73 -12.75
CA ASN A 944 12.35 -4.55 -13.30
C ASN A 944 11.70 -3.69 -12.21
N GLN A 945 11.15 -4.29 -11.15
CA GLN A 945 10.60 -3.58 -10.01
C GLN A 945 11.67 -2.78 -9.26
N ILE A 946 12.86 -3.34 -9.06
CA ILE A 946 14.00 -2.63 -8.45
C ILE A 946 14.44 -1.46 -9.32
N ASN A 947 14.56 -1.66 -10.63
CA ASN A 947 14.92 -0.58 -11.56
C ASN A 947 13.88 0.54 -11.54
N ALA A 948 12.59 0.21 -11.56
CA ALA A 948 11.50 1.18 -11.58
C ALA A 948 11.46 2.02 -10.30
N ILE A 949 11.53 1.39 -9.12
CA ILE A 949 11.52 2.08 -7.83
C ILE A 949 12.68 3.09 -7.72
N ASN A 950 13.88 2.65 -8.10
CA ASN A 950 15.09 3.49 -8.01
C ASN A 950 15.12 4.61 -9.07
N ALA A 951 14.49 4.41 -10.23
CA ALA A 951 14.34 5.44 -11.24
C ALA A 951 13.29 6.49 -10.87
N TYR A 952 12.20 6.07 -10.23
CA TYR A 952 11.07 6.94 -9.95
C TYR A 952 11.25 7.82 -8.71
N ALA A 953 11.69 7.24 -7.60
CA ALA A 953 11.93 7.95 -6.34
C ALA A 953 13.25 7.48 -5.73
N ALA A 954 14.35 8.08 -6.19
CA ALA A 954 15.69 7.58 -5.90
C ALA A 954 16.07 7.81 -4.43
N THR A 955 16.38 6.75 -3.70
CA THR A 955 16.92 6.85 -2.33
C THR A 955 18.44 7.10 -2.32
N ASN A 956 19.11 6.83 -3.45
CA ASN A 956 20.52 7.07 -3.65
C ASN A 956 20.73 8.04 -4.82
N PRO A 957 21.38 9.20 -4.61
CA PRO A 957 21.61 10.18 -5.68
C PRO A 957 22.52 9.66 -6.80
N SER A 958 23.24 8.54 -6.64
CA SER A 958 24.03 7.97 -7.74
C SER A 958 23.20 7.24 -8.81
N PHE A 959 21.93 6.94 -8.52
CA PHE A 959 21.04 6.22 -9.43
C PHE A 959 20.40 7.12 -10.49
N VAL A 960 20.40 8.42 -10.29
CA VAL A 960 19.74 9.40 -11.16
C VAL A 960 20.56 10.67 -11.27
N HIS A 961 20.42 11.41 -12.38
CA HIS A 961 21.08 12.70 -12.56
C HIS A 961 20.26 13.63 -13.46
N PRO A 962 20.05 14.92 -13.13
CA PRO A 962 20.34 15.56 -11.85
C PRO A 962 19.26 15.28 -10.78
N MET A 963 18.17 14.60 -11.13
CA MET A 963 17.00 14.35 -10.28
C MET A 963 16.27 13.07 -10.72
N ASP A 964 15.36 12.54 -9.90
CA ASP A 964 14.52 11.38 -10.25
C ASP A 964 13.27 11.74 -11.06
N ILE A 965 12.53 10.73 -11.52
CA ILE A 965 11.31 10.94 -12.35
C ILE A 965 10.25 11.70 -11.55
N LYS A 966 10.06 11.38 -10.27
CA LYS A 966 9.08 12.06 -9.40
C LYS A 966 9.38 13.57 -9.32
N GLN A 967 10.63 13.94 -9.11
CA GLN A 967 11.08 15.34 -9.12
C GLN A 967 10.91 15.99 -10.50
N LEU A 968 11.20 15.27 -11.59
CA LEU A 968 11.05 15.79 -12.96
C LEU A 968 9.58 16.11 -13.30
N VAL A 969 8.64 15.22 -12.95
CA VAL A 969 7.22 15.43 -13.29
C VAL A 969 6.61 16.58 -12.51
N ASP A 970 7.09 16.86 -11.29
CA ASP A 970 6.69 18.00 -10.46
C ASP A 970 7.20 19.36 -10.98
N GLN A 971 8.18 19.39 -11.90
CA GLN A 971 8.69 20.64 -12.45
C GLN A 971 7.71 21.31 -13.41
N GLN A 972 7.52 22.63 -13.21
CA GLN A 972 6.89 23.50 -14.20
C GLN A 972 7.93 23.94 -15.22
N VAL A 973 7.72 23.55 -16.48
CA VAL A 973 8.56 23.92 -17.61
C VAL A 973 7.86 25.05 -18.37
N ASN A 974 8.59 26.11 -18.77
CA ASN A 974 7.95 27.31 -19.31
C ASN A 974 7.37 27.03 -20.71
N ILE A 975 6.08 27.36 -20.89
CA ILE A 975 5.28 27.02 -22.08
C ILE A 975 5.41 28.08 -23.19
N MET A 976 6.15 29.18 -22.95
CA MET A 976 6.42 30.13 -24.04
C MET A 976 7.23 29.44 -25.12
N LEU A 977 6.57 29.10 -26.22
CA LEU A 977 7.18 28.71 -27.48
C LEU A 977 8.04 29.91 -27.92
N PRO A 978 9.38 29.85 -27.89
CA PRO A 978 10.13 30.86 -28.61
C PRO A 978 9.80 30.67 -30.10
N GLU A 979 9.62 31.78 -30.83
CA GLU A 979 9.93 31.75 -32.26
C GLU A 979 11.36 31.23 -32.35
N PHE A 980 11.51 30.00 -32.87
CA PHE A 980 12.80 29.31 -32.92
C PHE A 980 13.90 30.27 -33.44
N PRO A 981 15.08 30.32 -32.80
CA PRO A 981 16.22 31.01 -33.40
C PRO A 981 16.45 30.43 -34.80
N HIS A 982 16.65 31.33 -35.77
CA HIS A 982 16.74 31.11 -37.21
C HIS A 982 17.70 30.01 -37.70
N HIS A 983 18.44 29.33 -36.81
CA HIS A 983 19.43 28.31 -37.13
C HIS A 983 18.88 26.91 -37.45
N PHE A 984 17.61 26.61 -37.16
CA PHE A 984 17.04 25.26 -37.36
C PHE A 984 16.15 25.08 -38.61
N LYS A 985 16.05 26.10 -39.49
CA LYS A 985 15.29 25.99 -40.75
C LYS A 985 16.05 25.34 -41.93
N SER A 986 17.33 24.95 -41.77
CA SER A 986 18.16 24.53 -42.91
C SER A 986 18.23 23.04 -43.22
N HIS A 987 17.53 22.15 -42.49
CA HIS A 987 17.58 20.70 -42.77
C HIS A 987 16.28 20.06 -43.28
N LEU A 988 15.25 20.85 -43.60
CA LEU A 988 13.98 20.36 -44.16
C LEU A 988 13.93 20.33 -45.70
N THR A 989 15.05 20.47 -46.41
CA THR A 989 15.08 20.42 -47.89
C THR A 989 15.80 19.21 -48.49
N THR A 990 16.21 18.19 -47.71
CA THR A 990 16.99 17.06 -48.27
C THR A 990 16.52 15.66 -47.94
N THR A 991 15.29 15.46 -47.44
CA THR A 991 14.74 14.10 -47.22
C THR A 991 13.36 13.93 -47.86
N SER A 992 13.25 14.30 -49.14
CA SER A 992 12.25 13.75 -50.05
C SER A 992 12.90 12.72 -50.98
N ALA A 993 13.50 11.69 -50.39
CA ALA A 993 13.90 10.45 -51.05
C ALA A 993 14.43 9.49 -49.97
N LEU A 994 13.52 8.73 -49.35
CA LEU A 994 13.71 7.37 -48.86
C LEU A 994 12.33 6.80 -48.48
#